data_AF-A0A9P6PHV2-F1
#
_entry.id   AF-A0A9P6PHV2-F1
#
_cell.length_a   1.000
_cell.length_b   1.000
_cell.length_c   1.000
_cell.angle_alpha   90.00
_cell.angle_beta   90.00
_cell.angle_gamma   90.00
#
_symmetry.space_group_name_H-M   'P 1'
#
loop_
_entity.id
_entity.type
_entity.pdbx_description
1 polymer ?
#
loop_
_entity_poly.entity_id
_entity_poly.type
_entity_poly.pdbx_seq_one_letter_code
_entity_poly.pdbx_strand_id
1 'polypeptide(L)'
;MSCFKNRKQHLAIVPILRQLGGLCLLSRKTSGTMLINALKDILQPENSELIQANTVNITSFLTSCCEVETLEEYPTILLPERSVQSSPSTILDASSYLEECVLPYLDSIYDPMEEGESNIEVFRLSLQTLGAFCEVKSPRFKNWLTLIKHLYEGQACSIGVPVVLKANPFGFARCLSKIMDLRNANRQLPQGIRLQDWELVQLYCKKLSCILGNGLHTLKAWTEGGNEDIMRTRDAYHLEMKNFFEEIKIYDWKTQLLWCDLQLVAWPFLDIDQQLQIQVPGSLYSITGSLHKLLVAIEPAETVAPEDEKMVGWVALFEGCKASRALTRELFKHKDNWMYNLLLLWKHPNEDEIVSHCLQQVLHPALSLSVHDEYNCLLIDFLAKLFQSFNGAQVVRDYSYPIREMCQFTARLTDTGCKLFFTVLYVMKLFSRQKQQSLDKVEPSGSMVESNYQGQEVYYVSGLIKVLQSLYPWSNPRRPGCAPKQPVSLKRIREALMRDNVMEENIVKANCQENVSSGATEDQNQAPMTDNEISPKIMDVHYPFLDKEAISNRSLSVLTLCMLCYASYQLKDAESRDMIRVLSLQIVEGLRDNEGQQEFQRAISLQTKSTVNHWRKIKEAKKRIVLRPPLSLEEERLVRSYVMLLKDPEENRGIFQALGMSGASTAEKEKVKKKEAIYVV
;
A
#
# COMPACT_ATOMS: atom_id res chain seq x y z
N MET A 1 32.66 -19.92 -4.39
CA MET A 1 32.56 -19.89 -2.91
C MET A 1 33.16 -18.66 -2.25
N SER A 2 34.47 -18.38 -2.36
CA SER A 2 35.09 -17.21 -1.68
C SER A 2 34.48 -15.85 -2.06
N CYS A 3 33.96 -15.72 -3.29
CA CYS A 3 33.21 -14.56 -3.78
C CYS A 3 31.96 -14.26 -2.94
N PHE A 4 31.26 -15.28 -2.45
CA PHE A 4 30.00 -15.13 -1.73
C PHE A 4 30.21 -14.76 -0.25
N LYS A 5 31.35 -15.19 0.32
CA LYS A 5 31.72 -14.93 1.72
C LYS A 5 32.11 -13.47 1.98
N ASN A 6 32.58 -12.76 0.96
CA ASN A 6 33.09 -11.41 1.10
C ASN A 6 32.12 -10.38 0.50
N ARG A 7 31.71 -9.42 1.33
CA ARG A 7 30.79 -8.36 0.94
C ARG A 7 31.36 -7.59 -0.27
N LYS A 8 30.52 -7.37 -1.30
CA LYS A 8 30.84 -6.61 -2.53
C LYS A 8 31.90 -7.22 -3.46
N GLN A 9 32.45 -8.41 -3.22
CA GLN A 9 33.41 -9.02 -4.15
C GLN A 9 32.81 -9.32 -5.53
N HIS A 10 31.49 -9.50 -5.63
CA HIS A 10 30.78 -9.64 -6.90
C HIS A 10 31.01 -8.43 -7.84
N LEU A 11 31.21 -7.22 -7.30
CA LEU A 11 31.45 -6.01 -8.10
C LEU A 11 32.77 -6.06 -8.87
N ALA A 12 33.76 -6.82 -8.37
CA ALA A 12 35.03 -7.02 -9.06
C ALA A 12 35.00 -8.26 -9.96
N ILE A 13 34.33 -9.32 -9.52
CA ILE A 13 34.34 -10.62 -10.21
C ILE A 13 33.41 -10.64 -11.42
N VAL A 14 32.23 -10.01 -11.35
CA VAL A 14 31.28 -9.98 -12.47
C VAL A 14 31.89 -9.31 -13.72
N PRO A 15 32.56 -8.14 -13.63
CA PRO A 15 33.26 -7.56 -14.78
C PRO A 15 34.35 -8.47 -15.35
N ILE A 16 35.11 -9.16 -14.50
CA ILE A 16 36.15 -10.11 -14.95
C ILE A 16 35.50 -11.28 -15.70
N LEU A 17 34.40 -11.83 -15.20
CA LEU A 17 33.66 -12.89 -15.89
C LEU A 17 33.10 -12.42 -17.23
N ARG A 18 32.61 -11.17 -17.33
CA ARG A 18 32.19 -10.57 -18.62
C ARG A 18 33.35 -10.48 -19.61
N GLN A 19 34.50 -9.99 -19.17
CA GLN A 19 35.71 -9.90 -20.01
C GLN A 19 36.20 -11.28 -20.45
N LEU A 20 36.18 -12.27 -19.56
CA LEU A 20 36.56 -13.65 -19.87
C LEU A 20 35.56 -14.32 -20.83
N GLY A 21 34.26 -14.05 -20.72
CA GLY A 21 33.25 -14.53 -21.68
C GLY A 21 33.41 -14.01 -23.09
N GLY A 22 33.96 -12.80 -23.24
CA GLY A 22 34.33 -12.25 -24.55
C GLY A 22 35.57 -12.93 -25.15
N LEU A 23 36.47 -13.46 -24.31
CA LEU A 23 37.75 -14.07 -24.71
C LEU A 23 37.66 -15.59 -24.88
N CYS A 24 36.83 -16.26 -24.09
CA CYS A 24 36.61 -17.69 -24.14
C CYS A 24 35.33 -17.96 -24.94
N LEU A 25 35.49 -18.29 -26.24
CA LEU A 25 34.48 -19.02 -27.01
C LEU A 25 34.24 -20.38 -26.32
N LEU A 26 33.47 -20.39 -25.23
CA LEU A 26 33.01 -21.60 -24.54
C LEU A 26 31.94 -22.25 -25.42
N SER A 27 32.39 -22.86 -26.52
CA SER A 27 31.51 -23.45 -27.50
C SER A 27 30.81 -24.68 -26.95
N ARG A 28 29.48 -24.66 -27.09
CA ARG A 28 28.56 -25.75 -27.44
C ARG A 28 29.17 -27.16 -27.46
N LYS A 29 28.49 -28.05 -26.73
CA LYS A 29 28.58 -29.53 -26.70
C LYS A 29 29.42 -30.05 -25.54
N THR A 30 28.76 -30.14 -24.37
CA THR A 30 28.81 -31.21 -23.35
C THR A 30 28.62 -30.59 -21.96
N SER A 31 27.56 -31.02 -21.26
CA SER A 31 27.35 -30.93 -19.79
C SER A 31 27.85 -29.67 -19.08
N GLY A 32 26.95 -28.73 -18.78
CA GLY A 32 27.07 -27.63 -17.79
C GLY A 32 28.42 -26.90 -17.73
N THR A 33 28.47 -25.60 -18.07
CA THR A 33 29.68 -24.80 -17.84
C THR A 33 30.12 -24.88 -16.37
N MET A 34 31.43 -24.80 -16.08
CA MET A 34 31.94 -24.87 -14.68
C MET A 34 31.23 -23.88 -13.74
N LEU A 35 30.74 -22.75 -14.27
CA LEU A 35 29.94 -21.78 -13.53
C LEU A 35 28.53 -22.31 -13.20
N ILE A 36 27.84 -23.00 -14.12
CA ILE A 36 26.54 -23.64 -13.86
C ILE A 36 26.69 -24.71 -12.78
N ASN A 37 27.71 -25.57 -12.88
CA ASN A 37 27.95 -26.59 -11.85
C ASN A 37 28.27 -25.94 -10.51
N ALA A 38 29.11 -24.89 -10.47
CA ALA A 38 29.38 -24.17 -9.23
C ALA A 38 28.14 -23.46 -8.65
N LEU A 39 27.22 -22.95 -9.48
CA LEU A 39 25.97 -22.35 -9.03
C LEU A 39 24.95 -23.40 -8.58
N LYS A 40 24.95 -24.58 -9.21
CA LYS A 40 24.15 -25.75 -8.83
C LYS A 40 24.64 -26.33 -7.50
N ASP A 41 25.95 -26.35 -7.29
CA ASP A 41 26.56 -26.79 -6.03
C ASP A 41 26.10 -25.91 -4.85
N ILE A 42 25.97 -24.59 -5.05
CA ILE A 42 25.46 -23.67 -4.01
C ILE A 42 24.06 -24.04 -3.55
N LEU A 43 23.20 -24.51 -4.47
CA LEU A 43 21.81 -24.87 -4.17
C LEU A 43 21.68 -26.27 -3.57
N GLN A 44 22.78 -26.99 -3.32
CA GLN A 44 22.71 -28.26 -2.60
C GLN A 44 22.39 -28.05 -1.11
N PRO A 45 21.53 -28.89 -0.48
CA PRO A 45 21.17 -28.78 0.94
C PRO A 45 22.37 -28.77 1.89
N GLU A 46 23.45 -29.47 1.52
CA GLU A 46 24.72 -29.53 2.24
C GLU A 46 25.36 -28.15 2.46
N ASN A 47 25.01 -27.16 1.63
CA ASN A 47 25.50 -25.78 1.71
C ASN A 47 24.57 -24.83 2.47
N SER A 48 23.54 -25.36 3.17
CA SER A 48 22.54 -24.56 3.89
C SER A 48 23.12 -23.50 4.84
N GLU A 49 24.13 -23.84 5.65
CA GLU A 49 24.81 -22.88 6.54
C GLU A 49 25.47 -21.73 5.76
N LEU A 50 26.08 -22.05 4.61
CA LEU A 50 26.69 -21.06 3.73
C LEU A 50 25.63 -20.15 3.11
N ILE A 51 24.51 -20.73 2.64
CA ILE A 51 23.38 -19.99 2.09
C ILE A 51 22.85 -19.04 3.16
N GLN A 52 22.55 -19.54 4.36
CA GLN A 52 21.99 -18.75 5.45
C GLN A 52 22.89 -17.56 5.80
N ALA A 53 24.20 -17.78 5.88
CA ALA A 53 25.17 -16.72 6.19
C ALA A 53 25.38 -15.72 5.03
N ASN A 54 25.12 -16.10 3.78
CA ASN A 54 25.54 -15.31 2.60
C ASN A 54 24.43 -15.04 1.57
N THR A 55 23.16 -15.28 1.91
CA THR A 55 22.00 -15.18 1.00
C THR A 55 22.01 -13.86 0.21
N VAL A 56 22.19 -12.72 0.89
CA VAL A 56 22.21 -11.40 0.24
C VAL A 56 23.34 -11.28 -0.79
N ASN A 57 24.53 -11.81 -0.48
CA ASN A 57 25.69 -11.74 -1.38
C ASN A 57 25.49 -12.66 -2.59
N ILE A 58 24.92 -13.86 -2.39
CA ILE A 58 24.63 -14.82 -3.46
C ILE A 58 23.58 -14.23 -4.40
N THR A 59 22.46 -13.73 -3.87
CA THR A 59 21.40 -13.09 -4.65
C THR A 59 21.93 -11.86 -5.39
N SER A 60 22.75 -11.02 -4.75
CA SER A 60 23.37 -9.85 -5.40
C SER A 60 24.31 -10.25 -6.55
N PHE A 61 25.08 -11.33 -6.38
CA PHE A 61 25.96 -11.86 -7.43
C PHE A 61 25.15 -12.36 -8.64
N LEU A 62 24.12 -13.20 -8.41
CA LEU A 62 23.24 -13.71 -9.46
C LEU A 62 22.54 -12.55 -10.20
N THR A 63 22.03 -11.60 -9.44
CA THR A 63 21.39 -10.38 -9.93
C THR A 63 22.35 -9.57 -10.81
N SER A 64 23.60 -9.37 -10.37
CA SER A 64 24.62 -8.63 -11.12
C SER A 64 25.04 -9.34 -12.42
N CYS A 65 25.05 -10.68 -12.44
CA CYS A 65 25.30 -11.45 -13.65
C CYS A 65 24.22 -11.22 -14.73
N CYS A 66 23.02 -10.81 -14.33
CA CYS A 66 21.88 -10.50 -15.22
C CYS A 66 21.86 -9.06 -15.73
N GLU A 67 22.72 -8.17 -15.22
CA GLU A 67 22.69 -6.75 -15.60
C GLU A 67 23.32 -6.56 -16.98
N VAL A 68 22.53 -5.99 -17.90
CA VAL A 68 23.02 -5.49 -19.18
C VAL A 68 23.62 -4.12 -18.92
N GLU A 69 24.94 -4.01 -18.94
CA GLU A 69 25.58 -2.69 -19.01
C GLU A 69 25.38 -2.10 -20.41
N THR A 70 25.14 -0.79 -20.47
CA THR A 70 24.88 -0.02 -21.70
C THR A 70 26.07 0.09 -22.66
N LEU A 71 27.17 -0.61 -22.40
CA LEU A 71 28.38 -0.58 -23.21
C LEU A 71 28.33 -1.71 -24.23
N GLU A 72 28.25 -1.36 -25.51
CA GLU A 72 28.16 -2.26 -26.67
C GLU A 72 29.33 -3.28 -26.80
N GLU A 73 30.38 -3.14 -26.00
CA GLU A 73 31.65 -3.89 -26.14
C GLU A 73 31.79 -5.12 -25.21
N TYR A 74 30.90 -5.35 -24.24
CA TYR A 74 31.02 -6.46 -23.29
C TYR A 74 29.78 -7.37 -23.24
N PRO A 75 29.93 -8.70 -23.34
CA PRO A 75 28.78 -9.59 -23.34
C PRO A 75 28.11 -9.69 -21.96
N THR A 76 26.78 -9.72 -21.95
CA THR A 76 26.00 -10.03 -20.75
C THR A 76 26.19 -11.51 -20.40
N ILE A 77 26.50 -11.83 -19.13
CA ILE A 77 26.82 -13.20 -18.68
C ILE A 77 25.60 -14.13 -18.81
N LEU A 78 24.39 -13.58 -18.62
CA LEU A 78 23.10 -14.27 -18.63
C LEU A 78 22.17 -13.64 -19.69
N LEU A 79 21.89 -14.34 -20.78
CA LEU A 79 20.95 -13.88 -21.81
C LEU A 79 19.91 -14.96 -22.14
N PRO A 80 18.64 -14.58 -22.36
CA PRO A 80 17.59 -15.52 -22.70
C PRO A 80 17.59 -15.83 -24.22
N GLU A 81 17.78 -17.11 -24.55
CA GLU A 81 17.83 -17.89 -25.80
C GLU A 81 17.85 -17.26 -27.22
N ARG A 82 17.21 -16.13 -27.52
CA ARG A 82 17.16 -15.62 -28.92
C ARG A 82 18.40 -14.86 -29.40
N SER A 83 19.40 -14.67 -28.54
CA SER A 83 20.76 -14.23 -28.91
C SER A 83 21.79 -15.37 -28.90
N VAL A 84 21.41 -16.57 -28.47
CA VAL A 84 22.31 -17.73 -28.28
C VAL A 84 22.73 -18.36 -29.62
N GLN A 85 22.00 -18.05 -30.70
CA GLN A 85 22.37 -18.48 -32.05
C GLN A 85 23.32 -17.49 -32.77
N SER A 86 23.36 -16.22 -32.37
CA SER A 86 24.12 -15.17 -33.06
C SER A 86 25.27 -14.56 -32.25
N SER A 87 25.32 -14.75 -30.93
CA SER A 87 26.36 -14.18 -30.06
C SER A 87 27.26 -15.27 -29.47
N PRO A 88 28.52 -15.44 -29.92
CA PRO A 88 29.48 -16.42 -29.40
C PRO A 88 29.93 -16.22 -27.94
N SER A 89 29.35 -15.26 -27.22
CA SER A 89 29.86 -14.68 -25.98
C SER A 89 28.96 -14.89 -24.75
N THR A 90 27.89 -15.68 -24.86
CA THR A 90 27.01 -16.01 -23.73
C THR A 90 27.58 -17.17 -22.92
N ILE A 91 27.95 -16.92 -21.66
CA ILE A 91 28.59 -17.90 -20.76
C ILE A 91 27.55 -18.77 -20.03
N LEU A 92 26.36 -18.25 -19.78
CA LEU A 92 25.33 -18.94 -19.01
C LEU A 92 23.93 -18.68 -19.59
N ASP A 93 23.19 -19.75 -19.87
CA ASP A 93 21.79 -19.65 -20.26
C ASP A 93 20.91 -19.53 -19.01
N ALA A 94 20.28 -18.37 -18.86
CA ALA A 94 19.47 -18.06 -17.69
C ALA A 94 18.15 -18.85 -17.67
N SER A 95 17.62 -19.23 -18.83
CA SER A 95 16.46 -20.15 -18.90
C SER A 95 16.83 -21.54 -18.42
N SER A 96 17.91 -22.12 -18.93
CA SER A 96 18.40 -23.43 -18.48
C SER A 96 18.74 -23.45 -16.98
N TYR A 97 19.35 -22.40 -16.43
CA TYR A 97 19.62 -22.33 -14.98
C TYR A 97 18.34 -22.30 -14.14
N LEU A 98 17.34 -21.53 -14.57
CA LEU A 98 16.05 -21.51 -13.90
C LEU A 98 15.40 -22.90 -13.93
N GLU A 99 15.43 -23.60 -15.06
CA GLU A 99 14.80 -24.91 -15.23
C GLU A 99 15.54 -26.05 -14.54
N GLU A 100 16.88 -26.12 -14.66
CA GLU A 100 17.68 -27.23 -14.15
C GLU A 100 18.08 -27.06 -12.68
N CYS A 101 18.13 -25.81 -12.20
CA CYS A 101 18.64 -25.53 -10.86
C CYS A 101 17.62 -24.89 -9.93
N VAL A 102 16.67 -24.07 -10.39
CA VAL A 102 15.72 -23.39 -9.48
C VAL A 102 14.40 -24.15 -9.38
N LEU A 103 13.83 -24.53 -10.52
CA LEU A 103 12.53 -25.20 -10.59
C LEU A 103 12.46 -26.51 -9.76
N PRO A 104 13.48 -27.40 -9.77
CA PRO A 104 13.39 -28.66 -9.03
C PRO A 104 13.31 -28.47 -7.50
N TYR A 105 14.03 -27.49 -6.95
CA TYR A 105 13.98 -27.21 -5.51
C TYR A 105 12.70 -26.50 -5.08
N LEU A 106 12.03 -25.79 -6.00
CA LEU A 106 10.68 -25.27 -5.72
C LEU A 106 9.64 -26.39 -5.72
N ASP A 107 9.83 -27.44 -6.52
CA ASP A 107 8.90 -28.58 -6.57
C ASP A 107 9.06 -29.56 -5.39
N SER A 108 10.26 -29.62 -4.80
CA SER A 108 10.64 -30.60 -3.76
C SER A 108 10.21 -30.26 -2.32
N ILE A 109 9.54 -29.14 -2.07
CA ILE A 109 9.10 -28.70 -0.71
C ILE A 109 8.06 -29.65 -0.07
N TYR A 110 7.58 -30.65 -0.83
CA TYR A 110 6.42 -31.45 -0.50
C TYR A 110 6.65 -32.58 0.51
N ASP A 111 7.86 -32.82 1.00
CA ASP A 111 8.10 -33.88 1.99
C ASP A 111 8.35 -33.33 3.41
N PRO A 112 7.29 -32.95 4.16
CA PRO A 112 7.42 -32.45 5.52
C PRO A 112 7.85 -33.53 6.53
N MET A 113 7.95 -34.79 6.12
CA MET A 113 8.35 -35.90 6.99
C MET A 113 9.81 -36.31 6.80
N GLU A 114 10.45 -36.04 5.65
CA GLU A 114 11.78 -36.61 5.35
C GLU A 114 12.97 -35.64 5.41
N GLU A 115 12.81 -34.31 5.29
CA GLU A 115 14.01 -33.46 5.07
C GLU A 115 14.10 -32.20 5.97
N GLY A 116 15.23 -32.09 6.68
CA GLY A 116 15.48 -31.11 7.76
C GLY A 116 15.66 -29.64 7.33
N GLU A 117 16.07 -28.80 8.29
CA GLU A 117 16.22 -27.33 8.17
C GLU A 117 17.05 -26.86 6.95
N SER A 118 17.92 -27.72 6.43
CA SER A 118 18.78 -27.45 5.28
C SER A 118 18.04 -27.13 3.97
N ASN A 119 16.86 -27.70 3.77
CA ASN A 119 16.08 -27.50 2.53
C ASN A 119 15.36 -26.15 2.46
N ILE A 120 15.06 -25.57 3.62
CA ILE A 120 14.30 -24.33 3.71
C ILE A 120 15.14 -23.15 3.21
N GLU A 121 16.43 -23.13 3.51
CA GLU A 121 17.32 -22.07 3.03
C GLU A 121 17.56 -22.16 1.52
N VAL A 122 17.64 -23.38 0.97
CA VAL A 122 17.69 -23.61 -0.48
C VAL A 122 16.40 -23.12 -1.15
N PHE A 123 15.24 -23.42 -0.57
CA PHE A 123 13.95 -22.91 -1.04
C PHE A 123 13.91 -21.38 -1.06
N ARG A 124 14.31 -20.71 0.02
CA ARG A 124 14.36 -19.24 0.08
C ARG A 124 15.27 -18.65 -0.96
N LEU A 125 16.47 -19.21 -1.13
CA LEU A 125 17.41 -18.76 -2.14
C LEU A 125 16.83 -18.96 -3.55
N SER A 126 16.11 -20.06 -3.80
CA SER A 126 15.43 -20.35 -5.06
C SER A 126 14.33 -19.31 -5.35
N LEU A 127 13.51 -18.96 -4.36
CA LEU A 127 12.52 -17.89 -4.47
C LEU A 127 13.15 -16.53 -4.74
N GLN A 128 14.22 -16.17 -4.02
CA GLN A 128 14.91 -14.90 -4.25
C GLN A 128 15.55 -14.84 -5.63
N THR A 129 16.11 -15.97 -6.08
CA THR A 129 16.69 -16.12 -7.42
C THR A 129 15.61 -15.92 -8.48
N LEU A 130 14.49 -16.62 -8.40
CA LEU A 130 13.34 -16.42 -9.28
C LEU A 130 12.90 -14.95 -9.30
N GLY A 131 12.88 -14.29 -8.15
CA GLY A 131 12.55 -12.87 -8.04
C GLY A 131 13.49 -11.95 -8.80
N ALA A 132 14.79 -12.16 -8.65
CA ALA A 132 15.81 -11.41 -9.38
C ALA A 132 15.65 -11.57 -10.91
N PHE A 133 15.30 -12.77 -11.38
CA PHE A 133 15.04 -13.05 -12.80
C PHE A 133 13.68 -12.55 -13.31
N CYS A 134 12.74 -12.26 -12.41
CA CYS A 134 11.46 -11.63 -12.73
C CYS A 134 11.54 -10.09 -12.78
N GLU A 135 12.63 -9.47 -12.32
CA GLU A 135 12.77 -8.00 -12.30
C GLU A 135 13.17 -7.44 -13.66
N VAL A 136 12.47 -6.39 -14.10
CA VAL A 136 12.83 -5.67 -15.32
C VAL A 136 13.86 -4.61 -14.99
N LYS A 137 15.10 -4.85 -15.40
CA LYS A 137 16.20 -3.91 -15.24
C LYS A 137 16.23 -2.92 -16.40
N SER A 138 15.25 -2.00 -16.42
CA SER A 138 15.23 -0.92 -17.40
C SER A 138 15.35 0.44 -16.71
N PRO A 139 16.30 1.30 -17.10
CA PRO A 139 16.40 2.66 -16.57
C PRO A 139 15.16 3.51 -16.92
N ARG A 140 14.38 3.11 -17.94
CA ARG A 140 13.12 3.78 -18.32
C ARG A 140 11.94 3.39 -17.44
N PHE A 141 11.95 2.18 -16.86
CA PHE A 141 10.82 1.66 -16.08
C PHE A 141 11.26 1.34 -14.65
N LYS A 142 10.97 2.27 -13.72
CA LYS A 142 11.29 2.11 -12.30
C LYS A 142 10.51 1.00 -11.59
N ASN A 143 9.41 0.53 -12.19
CA ASN A 143 8.55 -0.52 -11.64
C ASN A 143 7.94 -1.33 -12.80
N TRP A 144 7.85 -2.65 -12.63
CA TRP A 144 7.22 -3.59 -13.55
C TRP A 144 5.77 -3.21 -13.89
N LEU A 145 4.99 -2.66 -12.94
CA LEU A 145 3.64 -2.16 -13.21
C LEU A 145 3.61 -1.03 -14.26
N THR A 146 4.61 -0.14 -14.23
CA THR A 146 4.73 0.98 -15.19
C THR A 146 5.12 0.48 -16.58
N LEU A 147 5.97 -0.55 -16.63
CA LEU A 147 6.32 -1.26 -17.85
C LEU A 147 5.09 -1.90 -18.49
N ILE A 148 4.30 -2.62 -17.70
CA ILE A 148 3.07 -3.29 -18.17
C ILE A 148 2.09 -2.28 -18.71
N LYS A 149 1.91 -1.15 -18.02
CA LYS A 149 1.04 -0.06 -18.49
C LYS A 149 1.49 0.44 -19.88
N HIS A 150 2.79 0.60 -20.11
CA HIS A 150 3.31 0.99 -21.43
C HIS A 150 3.14 -0.10 -22.51
N LEU A 151 3.29 -1.37 -22.14
CA LEU A 151 3.02 -2.49 -23.05
C LEU A 151 1.53 -2.56 -23.44
N TYR A 152 0.62 -2.28 -22.50
CA TYR A 152 -0.83 -2.20 -22.74
C TYR A 152 -1.23 -1.01 -23.62
N GLU A 153 -0.51 0.12 -23.51
CA GLU A 153 -0.74 1.32 -24.32
C GLU A 153 -0.20 1.18 -25.77
N GLY A 154 0.26 -0.01 -26.17
CA GLY A 154 0.61 -0.33 -27.55
C GLY A 154 1.87 0.38 -28.06
N GLN A 155 2.67 0.98 -27.18
CA GLN A 155 3.93 1.59 -27.58
C GLN A 155 4.96 0.48 -27.83
N ALA A 156 5.42 0.38 -29.09
CA ALA A 156 6.44 -0.56 -29.51
C ALA A 156 7.72 -0.36 -28.68
N CYS A 157 7.85 -1.14 -27.63
CA CYS A 157 8.97 -1.08 -26.72
C CYS A 157 9.82 -2.31 -27.00
N SER A 158 11.04 -2.10 -27.51
CA SER A 158 12.08 -3.10 -27.72
C SER A 158 12.69 -3.54 -26.38
N ILE A 159 11.83 -3.94 -25.44
CA ILE A 159 12.24 -4.34 -24.09
C ILE A 159 12.49 -5.84 -24.13
N GLY A 160 13.66 -6.24 -23.61
CA GLY A 160 14.00 -7.65 -23.49
C GLY A 160 12.90 -8.41 -22.76
N VAL A 161 12.36 -9.44 -23.42
CA VAL A 161 11.40 -10.38 -22.83
C VAL A 161 12.01 -10.92 -21.53
N PRO A 162 11.29 -10.86 -20.38
CA PRO A 162 11.77 -11.43 -19.12
C PRO A 162 12.30 -12.85 -19.31
N VAL A 163 13.44 -13.16 -18.70
CA VAL A 163 14.11 -14.47 -18.84
C VAL A 163 13.16 -15.63 -18.55
N VAL A 164 12.29 -15.46 -17.55
CA VAL A 164 11.31 -16.46 -17.11
C VAL A 164 10.34 -16.88 -18.22
N LEU A 165 10.02 -16.01 -19.19
CA LEU A 165 9.18 -16.37 -20.35
C LEU A 165 9.89 -17.25 -21.37
N LYS A 166 11.23 -17.29 -21.35
CA LYS A 166 12.03 -18.18 -22.20
C LYS A 166 12.44 -19.47 -21.47
N ALA A 167 12.22 -19.53 -20.17
CA ALA A 167 12.30 -20.75 -19.37
C ALA A 167 10.97 -21.52 -19.47
N ASN A 168 10.62 -22.28 -18.42
CA ASN A 168 9.35 -22.96 -18.26
C ASN A 168 8.38 -22.17 -17.35
N PRO A 169 7.72 -21.09 -17.82
CA PRO A 169 6.90 -20.23 -16.96
C PRO A 169 5.68 -20.97 -16.39
N PHE A 170 5.13 -21.95 -17.10
CA PHE A 170 4.04 -22.78 -16.61
C PHE A 170 4.52 -23.78 -15.55
N GLY A 171 5.74 -24.32 -15.67
CA GLY A 171 6.39 -25.10 -14.60
C GLY A 171 6.49 -24.31 -13.30
N PHE A 172 6.98 -23.07 -13.36
CA PHE A 172 7.00 -22.20 -12.19
C PHE A 172 5.60 -21.90 -11.65
N ALA A 173 4.62 -21.63 -12.52
CA ALA A 173 3.24 -21.40 -12.11
C ALA A 173 2.66 -22.62 -11.37
N ARG A 174 2.93 -23.85 -11.85
CA ARG A 174 2.52 -25.10 -11.19
C ARG A 174 3.16 -25.25 -9.81
N CYS A 175 4.48 -25.09 -9.70
CA CYS A 175 5.18 -25.22 -8.42
C CYS A 175 4.69 -24.18 -7.41
N LEU A 176 4.54 -22.91 -7.80
CA LEU A 176 4.02 -21.89 -6.90
C LEU A 176 2.54 -22.12 -6.54
N SER A 177 1.73 -22.68 -7.45
CA SER A 177 0.35 -23.08 -7.14
C SER A 177 0.31 -24.17 -6.09
N LYS A 178 1.14 -25.22 -6.25
CA LYS A 178 1.29 -26.30 -5.28
C LYS A 178 1.74 -25.79 -3.90
N ILE A 179 2.70 -24.86 -3.88
CA ILE A 179 3.16 -24.21 -2.63
C ILE A 179 1.99 -23.44 -1.98
N MET A 180 1.24 -22.64 -2.74
CA MET A 180 0.10 -21.89 -2.21
C MET A 180 -1.05 -22.81 -1.78
N ASP A 181 -1.23 -23.95 -2.44
CA ASP A 181 -2.19 -24.97 -2.07
C ASP A 181 -1.86 -25.60 -0.71
N LEU A 182 -0.58 -25.89 -0.48
CA LEU A 182 -0.10 -26.31 0.84
C LEU A 182 -0.40 -25.29 1.93
N ARG A 183 -0.24 -23.98 1.65
CA ARG A 183 -0.62 -22.91 2.59
C ARG A 183 -2.13 -22.91 2.86
N ASN A 184 -2.96 -23.15 1.86
CA ASN A 184 -4.41 -23.12 1.99
C ASN A 184 -4.96 -24.39 2.68
N ALA A 185 -4.33 -25.53 2.46
CA ALA A 185 -4.66 -26.81 3.08
C ALA A 185 -4.21 -26.88 4.55
N ASN A 186 -3.03 -26.33 4.87
CA ASN A 186 -2.48 -26.37 6.23
C ASN A 186 -2.81 -25.10 7.01
N ARG A 187 -3.49 -25.24 8.16
CA ARG A 187 -3.74 -24.11 9.09
C ARG A 187 -2.50 -23.66 9.87
N GLN A 188 -1.38 -24.37 9.74
CA GLN A 188 -0.13 -24.09 10.44
C GLN A 188 1.00 -23.97 9.44
N LEU A 189 1.96 -23.08 9.76
CA LEU A 189 3.18 -22.92 8.97
C LEU A 189 4.01 -24.21 9.07
N PRO A 190 4.49 -24.78 7.95
CA PRO A 190 5.52 -25.81 7.99
C PRO A 190 6.72 -25.32 8.80
N GLN A 191 7.36 -26.21 9.55
CA GLN A 191 8.49 -25.87 10.41
C GLN A 191 9.54 -25.11 9.61
N GLY A 192 9.98 -23.96 10.13
CA GLY A 192 11.01 -23.13 9.53
C GLY A 192 10.58 -22.22 8.37
N ILE A 193 9.38 -22.37 7.76
CA ILE A 193 8.88 -21.42 6.73
C ILE A 193 8.25 -20.19 7.41
N ARG A 194 8.60 -18.99 6.95
CA ARG A 194 8.13 -17.72 7.53
C ARG A 194 7.00 -17.10 6.71
N LEU A 195 6.21 -16.19 7.32
CA LEU A 195 5.18 -15.42 6.61
C LEU A 195 5.74 -14.62 5.41
N GLN A 196 6.96 -14.11 5.54
CA GLN A 196 7.64 -13.40 4.46
C GLN A 196 7.95 -14.29 3.25
N ASP A 197 8.15 -15.59 3.45
CA ASP A 197 8.39 -16.54 2.36
C ASP A 197 7.10 -16.70 1.52
N TRP A 198 5.93 -16.78 2.17
CA TRP A 198 4.62 -16.78 1.50
C TRP A 198 4.30 -15.48 0.78
N GLU A 199 4.68 -14.34 1.37
CA GLU A 199 4.53 -13.01 0.75
C GLU A 199 5.31 -12.93 -0.58
N LEU A 200 6.52 -13.52 -0.62
CA LEU A 200 7.32 -13.62 -1.85
C LEU A 200 6.67 -14.55 -2.88
N VAL A 201 6.19 -15.74 -2.46
CA VAL A 201 5.49 -16.68 -3.36
C VAL A 201 4.29 -15.99 -4.02
N GLN A 202 3.45 -15.33 -3.22
CA GLN A 202 2.27 -14.64 -3.74
C GLN A 202 2.63 -13.49 -4.67
N LEU A 203 3.68 -12.72 -4.35
CA LEU A 203 4.21 -11.69 -5.24
C LEU A 203 4.63 -12.29 -6.59
N TYR A 204 5.26 -13.48 -6.60
CA TYR A 204 5.65 -14.14 -7.84
C TYR A 204 4.48 -14.72 -8.61
N CYS A 205 3.45 -15.27 -7.96
CA CYS A 205 2.20 -15.65 -8.64
C CYS A 205 1.59 -14.45 -9.38
N LYS A 206 1.54 -13.27 -8.74
CA LYS A 206 1.06 -12.03 -9.36
C LYS A 206 1.93 -11.61 -10.55
N LYS A 207 3.26 -11.65 -10.40
CA LYS A 207 4.20 -11.32 -11.48
C LYS A 207 4.05 -12.28 -12.66
N LEU A 208 4.03 -13.60 -12.41
CA LEU A 208 3.87 -14.63 -13.43
C LEU A 208 2.51 -14.53 -14.13
N SER A 209 1.43 -14.30 -13.40
CA SER A 209 0.09 -14.07 -13.98
C SER A 209 0.12 -12.94 -15.00
N CYS A 210 0.76 -11.82 -14.66
CA CYS A 210 0.87 -10.72 -15.59
C CYS A 210 1.81 -11.02 -16.78
N ILE A 211 2.92 -11.70 -16.52
CA ILE A 211 3.89 -12.10 -17.54
C ILE A 211 3.23 -13.05 -18.56
N LEU A 212 2.49 -14.05 -18.10
CA LEU A 212 1.74 -14.99 -18.93
C LEU A 212 0.60 -14.29 -19.70
N GLY A 213 -0.16 -13.42 -19.03
CA GLY A 213 -1.21 -12.63 -19.67
C GLY A 213 -0.69 -11.73 -20.79
N ASN A 214 0.48 -11.12 -20.61
CA ASN A 214 1.14 -10.34 -21.67
C ASN A 214 1.62 -11.20 -22.84
N GLY A 215 2.06 -12.43 -22.56
CA GLY A 215 2.40 -13.42 -23.58
C GLY A 215 1.25 -13.64 -24.55
N LEU A 216 0.02 -13.81 -24.03
CA LEU A 216 -1.19 -13.95 -24.86
C LEU A 216 -1.43 -12.75 -25.77
N HIS A 217 -1.41 -11.55 -25.21
CA HIS A 217 -1.65 -10.33 -25.98
C HIS A 217 -0.62 -10.13 -27.09
N THR A 218 0.64 -10.45 -26.80
CA THR A 218 1.74 -10.36 -27.77
C THR A 218 1.56 -11.36 -28.91
N LEU A 219 1.23 -12.62 -28.57
CA LEU A 219 0.97 -13.67 -29.57
C LEU A 219 -0.26 -13.33 -30.45
N LYS A 220 -1.29 -12.69 -29.87
CA LYS A 220 -2.43 -12.19 -30.65
C LYS A 220 -1.99 -11.14 -31.68
N ALA A 221 -1.28 -10.10 -31.24
CA ALA A 221 -0.83 -9.03 -32.12
C ALA A 221 0.07 -9.54 -33.26
N TRP A 222 0.86 -10.59 -33.01
CA TRP A 222 1.73 -11.18 -34.03
C TRP A 222 1.00 -12.11 -35.00
N THR A 223 -0.07 -12.78 -34.56
CA THR A 223 -0.86 -13.67 -35.42
C THR A 223 -1.74 -12.93 -36.42
N GLU A 224 -2.11 -11.68 -36.15
CA GLU A 224 -2.76 -10.78 -37.12
C GLU A 224 -1.85 -10.47 -38.34
N GLY A 225 -0.55 -10.76 -38.26
CA GLY A 225 0.43 -10.63 -39.35
C GLY A 225 0.59 -11.84 -40.27
N GLY A 226 -0.14 -12.95 -40.06
CA GLY A 226 -0.24 -14.06 -41.02
C GLY A 226 0.96 -15.04 -41.12
N ASN A 227 1.86 -15.09 -40.13
CA ASN A 227 3.02 -16.00 -40.14
C ASN A 227 2.68 -17.37 -39.50
N GLU A 228 2.87 -18.48 -40.23
CA GLU A 228 2.55 -19.85 -39.79
C GLU A 228 3.36 -20.31 -38.56
N ASP A 229 4.62 -19.92 -38.41
CA ASP A 229 5.44 -20.32 -37.25
C ASP A 229 4.95 -19.64 -35.96
N ILE A 230 4.39 -18.43 -36.09
CA ILE A 230 3.78 -17.69 -34.98
C ILE A 230 2.46 -18.37 -34.56
N MET A 231 1.69 -18.89 -35.53
CA MET A 231 0.47 -19.65 -35.24
C MET A 231 0.77 -20.93 -34.44
N ARG A 232 1.79 -21.71 -34.84
CA ARG A 232 2.20 -22.91 -34.07
C ARG A 232 2.65 -22.57 -32.65
N THR A 233 3.40 -21.49 -32.49
CA THR A 233 3.85 -21.01 -31.17
C THR A 233 2.67 -20.60 -30.30
N ARG A 234 1.66 -19.93 -30.88
CA ARG A 234 0.42 -19.56 -30.20
C ARG A 234 -0.34 -20.79 -29.74
N ASP A 235 -0.54 -21.76 -30.62
CA ASP A 235 -1.34 -22.95 -30.32
C ASP A 235 -0.68 -23.81 -29.22
N ALA A 236 0.65 -23.94 -29.24
CA ALA A 236 1.41 -24.58 -28.16
C ALA A 236 1.26 -23.82 -26.82
N TYR A 237 1.32 -22.50 -26.85
CA TYR A 237 1.15 -21.66 -25.66
C TYR A 237 -0.28 -21.76 -25.08
N HIS A 238 -1.30 -21.78 -25.95
CA HIS A 238 -2.69 -21.98 -25.55
C HIS A 238 -2.90 -23.37 -24.94
N LEU A 239 -2.30 -24.41 -25.53
CA LEU A 239 -2.38 -25.78 -25.01
C LEU A 239 -1.74 -25.89 -23.63
N GLU A 240 -0.55 -25.32 -23.41
CA GLU A 240 0.10 -25.32 -22.09
C GLU A 240 -0.74 -24.57 -21.04
N MET A 241 -1.33 -23.43 -21.41
CA MET A 241 -2.21 -22.71 -20.50
C MET A 241 -3.49 -23.47 -20.18
N LYS A 242 -4.06 -24.17 -21.17
CA LYS A 242 -5.18 -25.07 -20.93
C LYS A 242 -4.80 -26.18 -19.97
N ASN A 243 -3.66 -26.85 -20.19
CA ASN A 243 -3.16 -27.90 -19.30
C ASN A 243 -2.96 -27.36 -17.88
N PHE A 244 -2.35 -26.18 -17.74
CA PHE A 244 -2.20 -25.52 -16.46
C PHE A 244 -3.56 -25.29 -15.76
N PHE A 245 -4.57 -24.75 -16.46
CA PHE A 245 -5.89 -24.54 -15.86
C PHE A 245 -6.64 -25.83 -15.52
N GLU A 246 -6.44 -26.91 -16.28
CA GLU A 246 -6.98 -28.23 -15.93
C GLU A 246 -6.28 -28.81 -14.70
N GLU A 247 -4.97 -28.65 -14.57
CA GLU A 247 -4.20 -29.12 -13.42
C GLU A 247 -4.59 -28.41 -12.13
N ILE A 248 -4.74 -27.08 -12.13
CA ILE A 248 -5.07 -26.35 -10.90
C ILE A 248 -6.51 -26.60 -10.41
N LYS A 249 -7.39 -27.24 -11.20
CA LYS A 249 -8.75 -27.60 -10.74
C LYS A 249 -8.75 -28.53 -9.53
N ILE A 250 -7.68 -29.30 -9.33
CA ILE A 250 -7.56 -30.22 -8.19
C ILE A 250 -7.19 -29.51 -6.89
N TYR A 251 -6.69 -28.27 -6.98
CA TYR A 251 -6.27 -27.47 -5.83
C TYR A 251 -7.44 -26.78 -5.16
N ASP A 252 -7.24 -26.33 -3.92
CA ASP A 252 -8.21 -25.54 -3.18
C ASP A 252 -8.65 -24.30 -3.97
N TRP A 253 -9.91 -23.94 -3.81
CA TRP A 253 -10.55 -22.84 -4.53
C TRP A 253 -9.84 -21.50 -4.32
N LYS A 254 -9.20 -21.29 -3.15
CA LYS A 254 -8.38 -20.09 -2.90
C LYS A 254 -7.14 -20.07 -3.78
N THR A 255 -6.51 -21.22 -3.99
CA THR A 255 -5.36 -21.39 -4.89
C THR A 255 -5.77 -21.11 -6.33
N GLN A 256 -6.93 -21.62 -6.76
CA GLN A 256 -7.49 -21.33 -8.09
C GLN A 256 -7.72 -19.82 -8.29
N LEU A 257 -8.27 -19.14 -7.27
CA LEU A 257 -8.55 -17.70 -7.32
C LEU A 257 -7.31 -16.81 -7.48
N LEU A 258 -6.12 -17.25 -7.04
CA LEU A 258 -4.87 -16.52 -7.25
C LEU A 258 -4.60 -16.26 -8.74
N TRP A 259 -5.06 -17.18 -9.59
CA TRP A 259 -4.88 -17.13 -11.04
C TRP A 259 -6.09 -16.56 -11.79
N CYS A 260 -7.11 -16.08 -11.08
CA CYS A 260 -8.34 -15.55 -11.67
C CYS A 260 -8.08 -14.34 -12.60
N ASP A 261 -7.12 -13.47 -12.26
CA ASP A 261 -6.72 -12.37 -13.16
C ASP A 261 -6.17 -12.90 -14.49
N LEU A 262 -5.31 -13.93 -14.48
CA LEU A 262 -4.79 -14.56 -15.69
C LEU A 262 -5.91 -15.25 -16.47
N GLN A 263 -6.82 -15.93 -15.78
CA GLN A 263 -7.95 -16.61 -16.40
C GLN A 263 -8.88 -15.63 -17.12
N LEU A 264 -9.22 -14.49 -16.50
CA LEU A 264 -10.05 -13.46 -17.14
C LEU A 264 -9.37 -12.87 -18.38
N VAL A 265 -8.04 -12.72 -18.36
CA VAL A 265 -7.26 -12.30 -19.53
C VAL A 265 -7.24 -13.38 -20.63
N ALA A 266 -7.19 -14.65 -20.24
CA ALA A 266 -7.20 -15.79 -21.16
C ALA A 266 -8.59 -16.07 -21.75
N TRP A 267 -9.67 -15.63 -21.09
CA TRP A 267 -11.06 -15.91 -21.45
C TRP A 267 -11.42 -15.67 -22.93
N PRO A 268 -11.00 -14.58 -23.60
CA PRO A 268 -11.32 -14.35 -25.01
C PRO A 268 -10.61 -15.31 -25.98
N PHE A 269 -9.65 -16.09 -25.49
CA PHE A 269 -8.79 -16.98 -26.26
C PHE A 269 -9.11 -18.47 -26.06
N LEU A 270 -9.95 -18.78 -25.05
CA LEU A 270 -10.37 -20.14 -24.71
C LEU A 270 -11.81 -20.35 -25.18
N ASP A 271 -12.13 -21.56 -25.66
CA ASP A 271 -13.51 -21.92 -25.99
C ASP A 271 -14.42 -21.81 -24.74
N ILE A 272 -15.72 -21.60 -24.94
CA ILE A 272 -16.68 -21.45 -23.83
C ILE A 272 -16.67 -22.67 -22.90
N ASP A 273 -16.55 -23.87 -23.46
CA ASP A 273 -16.48 -25.12 -22.69
C ASP A 273 -15.11 -25.31 -21.98
N GLN A 274 -14.15 -24.44 -22.25
CA GLN A 274 -12.79 -24.46 -21.70
C GLN A 274 -12.55 -23.33 -20.69
N GLN A 275 -13.55 -22.51 -20.39
CA GLN A 275 -13.47 -21.50 -19.34
C GLN A 275 -13.50 -22.21 -17.98
N LEU A 276 -12.41 -22.07 -17.22
CA LEU A 276 -12.30 -22.66 -15.89
C LEU A 276 -13.43 -22.15 -14.98
N GLN A 277 -14.28 -23.07 -14.54
CA GLN A 277 -15.26 -22.78 -13.51
C GLN A 277 -14.61 -23.05 -12.15
N ILE A 278 -14.46 -22.01 -11.34
CA ILE A 278 -13.83 -22.12 -10.03
C ILE A 278 -14.83 -22.80 -9.10
N GLN A 279 -14.45 -23.99 -8.63
CA GLN A 279 -15.28 -24.75 -7.70
C GLN A 279 -15.15 -24.14 -6.32
N VAL A 280 -16.24 -23.62 -5.75
CA VAL A 280 -16.27 -22.93 -4.46
C VAL A 280 -17.18 -23.63 -3.45
N PRO A 281 -16.98 -23.41 -2.14
CA PRO A 281 -17.90 -23.90 -1.13
C PRO A 281 -19.35 -23.46 -1.38
N GLY A 282 -20.32 -24.34 -1.13
CA GLY A 282 -21.75 -24.04 -1.28
C GLY A 282 -22.19 -22.81 -0.48
N SER A 283 -21.58 -22.58 0.69
CA SER A 283 -21.80 -21.39 1.51
C SER A 283 -21.41 -20.08 0.82
N LEU A 284 -20.28 -20.05 0.09
CA LEU A 284 -19.90 -18.89 -0.73
C LEU A 284 -20.83 -18.72 -1.94
N TYR A 285 -21.16 -19.83 -2.60
CA TYR A 285 -22.08 -19.83 -3.74
C TYR A 285 -23.48 -19.32 -3.34
N SER A 286 -23.95 -19.63 -2.13
CA SER A 286 -25.25 -19.14 -1.62
C SER A 286 -25.33 -17.61 -1.51
N ILE A 287 -24.19 -16.93 -1.33
CA ILE A 287 -24.12 -15.47 -1.20
C ILE A 287 -23.99 -14.79 -2.56
N THR A 288 -23.19 -15.36 -3.45
CA THR A 288 -22.77 -14.70 -4.70
C THR A 288 -23.40 -15.28 -5.96
N GLY A 289 -24.03 -16.45 -5.86
CA GLY A 289 -24.47 -17.25 -6.99
C GLY A 289 -23.31 -17.70 -7.87
N SER A 290 -23.59 -17.89 -9.16
CA SER A 290 -22.58 -18.30 -10.15
C SER A 290 -21.61 -17.20 -10.57
N LEU A 291 -21.82 -15.96 -10.13
CA LEU A 291 -21.01 -14.78 -10.48
C LEU A 291 -20.63 -14.75 -11.98
N HIS A 292 -21.61 -14.67 -12.87
CA HIS A 292 -21.40 -14.75 -14.33
C HIS A 292 -20.73 -16.05 -14.79
N LYS A 293 -21.14 -17.19 -14.22
CA LYS A 293 -20.60 -18.54 -14.49
C LYS A 293 -19.13 -18.73 -14.09
N LEU A 294 -18.51 -17.77 -13.42
CA LEU A 294 -17.15 -17.91 -12.89
C LEU A 294 -17.11 -18.95 -11.77
N LEU A 295 -18.13 -18.98 -10.93
CA LEU A 295 -18.21 -19.84 -9.74
C LEU A 295 -19.18 -20.99 -9.95
N VAL A 296 -18.79 -22.17 -9.46
CA VAL A 296 -19.63 -23.37 -9.39
C VAL A 296 -19.52 -23.96 -7.99
N ALA A 297 -20.64 -24.41 -7.43
CA ALA A 297 -20.62 -24.99 -6.09
C ALA A 297 -20.03 -26.42 -6.12
N ILE A 298 -19.12 -26.73 -5.19
CA ILE A 298 -18.56 -28.08 -5.00
C ILE A 298 -19.67 -29.06 -4.55
N GLU A 299 -20.55 -28.59 -3.67
CA GLU A 299 -21.72 -29.31 -3.17
C GLU A 299 -22.98 -28.49 -3.43
N PRO A 300 -24.14 -29.13 -3.73
CA PRO A 300 -25.39 -28.41 -3.91
C PRO A 300 -25.72 -27.64 -2.62
N ALA A 301 -25.80 -26.31 -2.72
CA ALA A 301 -26.14 -25.47 -1.58
C ALA A 301 -27.55 -25.84 -1.07
N GLU A 302 -27.66 -26.24 0.19
CA GLU A 302 -28.96 -26.42 0.82
C GLU A 302 -29.72 -25.09 0.78
N THR A 303 -31.00 -25.13 0.41
CA THR A 303 -31.80 -23.94 0.08
C THR A 303 -31.98 -22.95 1.23
N VAL A 304 -31.67 -23.34 2.47
CA VAL A 304 -31.70 -22.47 3.66
C VAL A 304 -30.58 -22.89 4.62
N ALA A 305 -29.40 -22.33 4.44
CA ALA A 305 -28.29 -22.46 5.39
C ALA A 305 -28.67 -21.81 6.75
N PRO A 306 -28.42 -22.49 7.91
CA PRO A 306 -28.46 -21.89 9.24
C PRO A 306 -27.65 -20.58 9.32
N GLU A 307 -27.95 -19.69 10.29
CA GLU A 307 -27.25 -18.40 10.42
C GLU A 307 -25.71 -18.56 10.55
N ASP A 308 -25.26 -19.62 11.23
CA ASP A 308 -23.84 -19.95 11.36
C ASP A 308 -23.18 -20.28 10.01
N GLU A 309 -23.89 -20.97 9.10
CA GLU A 309 -23.40 -21.26 7.76
C GLU A 309 -23.34 -20.03 6.86
N LYS A 310 -24.24 -19.05 7.07
CA LYS A 310 -24.14 -17.76 6.37
C LYS A 310 -22.86 -17.01 6.74
N MET A 311 -22.46 -17.07 8.01
CA MET A 311 -21.21 -16.42 8.43
C MET A 311 -19.98 -17.13 7.85
N VAL A 312 -20.01 -18.46 7.74
CA VAL A 312 -18.98 -19.23 7.01
C VAL A 312 -18.90 -18.77 5.55
N GLY A 313 -20.05 -18.57 4.89
CA GLY A 313 -20.10 -18.03 3.53
C GLY A 313 -19.49 -16.62 3.43
N TRP A 314 -19.77 -15.73 4.40
CA TRP A 314 -19.20 -14.39 4.43
C TRP A 314 -17.68 -14.41 4.61
N VAL A 315 -17.17 -15.25 5.52
CA VAL A 315 -15.73 -15.44 5.70
C VAL A 315 -15.11 -15.98 4.41
N ALA A 316 -15.75 -16.93 3.72
CA ALA A 316 -15.29 -17.43 2.42
C ALA A 316 -15.29 -16.33 1.35
N LEU A 317 -16.28 -15.43 1.32
CA LEU A 317 -16.28 -14.30 0.38
C LEU A 317 -15.06 -13.40 0.58
N PHE A 318 -14.76 -13.08 1.84
CA PHE A 318 -13.60 -12.26 2.17
C PHE A 318 -12.29 -13.00 1.90
N GLU A 319 -12.19 -14.31 2.16
CA GLU A 319 -11.03 -15.12 1.75
C GLU A 319 -10.82 -15.08 0.23
N GLY A 320 -11.90 -15.15 -0.56
CA GLY A 320 -11.82 -15.04 -2.00
C GLY A 320 -11.36 -13.66 -2.47
N CYS A 321 -11.92 -12.59 -1.89
CA CYS A 321 -11.54 -11.21 -2.20
C CYS A 321 -10.13 -10.87 -1.71
N LYS A 322 -9.65 -11.53 -0.65
CA LYS A 322 -8.26 -11.50 -0.16
C LYS A 322 -7.32 -12.10 -1.21
N ALA A 323 -7.66 -13.28 -1.72
CA ALA A 323 -6.87 -14.01 -2.69
C ALA A 323 -6.84 -13.32 -4.07
N SER A 324 -7.94 -12.67 -4.48
CA SER A 324 -8.09 -12.16 -5.85
C SER A 324 -8.75 -10.78 -5.94
N ARG A 325 -8.00 -9.81 -6.48
CA ARG A 325 -8.55 -8.50 -6.86
C ARG A 325 -9.48 -8.58 -8.07
N ALA A 326 -9.28 -9.57 -8.94
CA ALA A 326 -10.18 -9.86 -10.06
C ALA A 326 -11.57 -10.25 -9.56
N LEU A 327 -11.63 -11.15 -8.56
CA LEU A 327 -12.90 -11.54 -7.95
C LEU A 327 -13.64 -10.34 -7.38
N THR A 328 -12.96 -9.49 -6.61
CA THR A 328 -13.55 -8.24 -6.09
C THR A 328 -14.09 -7.37 -7.23
N ARG A 329 -13.35 -7.21 -8.34
CA ARG A 329 -13.80 -6.43 -9.50
C ARG A 329 -15.07 -7.01 -10.13
N GLU A 330 -15.11 -8.32 -10.39
CA GLU A 330 -16.27 -8.97 -10.99
C GLU A 330 -17.49 -8.95 -10.05
N LEU A 331 -17.27 -9.14 -8.74
CA LEU A 331 -18.30 -9.05 -7.71
C LEU A 331 -19.03 -7.70 -7.73
N PHE A 332 -18.29 -6.60 -7.79
CA PHE A 332 -18.88 -5.25 -7.77
C PHE A 332 -19.36 -4.77 -9.15
N LYS A 333 -18.80 -5.32 -10.24
CA LYS A 333 -19.31 -5.10 -11.60
C LYS A 333 -20.70 -5.72 -11.78
N HIS A 334 -20.96 -6.85 -11.12
CA HIS A 334 -22.26 -7.54 -11.12
C HIS A 334 -23.03 -7.33 -9.81
N LYS A 335 -22.88 -6.16 -9.17
CA LYS A 335 -23.51 -5.85 -7.87
C LYS A 335 -25.03 -6.04 -7.84
N ASP A 336 -25.70 -5.81 -8.96
CA ASP A 336 -27.16 -5.93 -9.06
C ASP A 336 -27.63 -7.37 -8.85
N ASN A 337 -26.81 -8.38 -9.17
CA ASN A 337 -27.15 -9.80 -9.03
C ASN A 337 -27.17 -10.27 -7.57
N TRP A 338 -26.53 -9.54 -6.65
CA TRP A 338 -26.43 -9.91 -5.24
C TRP A 338 -26.68 -8.71 -4.31
N MET A 339 -27.39 -7.70 -4.81
CA MET A 339 -27.64 -6.43 -4.12
C MET A 339 -28.24 -6.63 -2.72
N TYR A 340 -29.14 -7.61 -2.55
CA TYR A 340 -29.73 -7.94 -1.25
C TYR A 340 -28.67 -8.29 -0.20
N ASN A 341 -27.69 -9.11 -0.56
CA ASN A 341 -26.58 -9.49 0.32
C ASN A 341 -25.61 -8.32 0.51
N LEU A 342 -25.33 -7.56 -0.56
CA LEU A 342 -24.45 -6.40 -0.49
C LEU A 342 -24.99 -5.30 0.45
N LEU A 343 -26.31 -5.10 0.53
CA LEU A 343 -26.95 -4.18 1.47
C LEU A 343 -26.68 -4.53 2.94
N LEU A 344 -26.47 -5.80 3.26
CA LEU A 344 -26.15 -6.23 4.64
C LEU A 344 -24.77 -5.75 5.09
N LEU A 345 -23.84 -5.55 4.14
CA LEU A 345 -22.50 -5.03 4.39
C LEU A 345 -22.46 -3.49 4.44
N TRP A 346 -23.53 -2.83 3.98
CA TRP A 346 -23.56 -1.38 3.87
C TRP A 346 -24.00 -0.73 5.19
N LYS A 347 -23.07 -0.72 6.16
CA LYS A 347 -23.25 -0.10 7.47
C LYS A 347 -22.08 0.80 7.82
N HIS A 348 -22.26 1.67 8.81
CA HIS A 348 -21.15 2.44 9.36
C HIS A 348 -20.16 1.48 10.06
N PRO A 349 -18.82 1.64 9.94
CA PRO A 349 -17.85 0.68 10.47
C PRO A 349 -17.94 0.43 11.98
N ASN A 350 -18.51 1.37 12.75
CA ASN A 350 -18.74 1.18 14.18
C ASN A 350 -19.92 0.25 14.51
N GLU A 351 -20.92 0.18 13.62
CA GLU A 351 -22.14 -0.65 13.74
C GLU A 351 -22.04 -1.95 12.95
N ASP A 352 -21.08 -2.02 12.03
CA ASP A 352 -20.86 -3.22 11.25
C ASP A 352 -20.15 -4.30 12.07
N GLU A 353 -20.83 -5.44 12.20
CA GLU A 353 -20.30 -6.64 12.84
C GLU A 353 -19.85 -7.69 11.79
N ILE A 354 -20.44 -7.71 10.59
CA ILE A 354 -20.15 -8.72 9.55
C ILE A 354 -18.80 -8.43 8.89
N VAL A 355 -18.63 -7.25 8.29
CA VAL A 355 -17.37 -6.87 7.61
C VAL A 355 -16.23 -6.86 8.63
N SER A 356 -16.43 -6.27 9.81
CA SER A 356 -15.41 -6.25 10.88
C SER A 356 -15.01 -7.66 11.34
N HIS A 357 -15.96 -8.60 11.45
CA HIS A 357 -15.64 -9.99 11.78
C HIS A 357 -14.90 -10.68 10.64
N CYS A 358 -15.39 -10.57 9.42
CA CYS A 358 -14.74 -11.21 8.27
C CYS A 358 -13.32 -10.69 8.07
N LEU A 359 -13.12 -9.37 8.13
CA LEU A 359 -11.80 -8.76 8.06
C LEU A 359 -10.86 -9.31 9.15
N GLN A 360 -11.33 -9.45 10.39
CA GLN A 360 -10.51 -10.03 11.46
C GLN A 360 -10.15 -11.49 11.20
N GLN A 361 -11.13 -12.34 10.86
CA GLN A 361 -10.89 -13.76 10.56
C GLN A 361 -9.89 -13.94 9.41
N VAL A 362 -10.05 -13.11 8.38
CA VAL A 362 -9.35 -13.27 7.12
C VAL A 362 -8.02 -12.53 7.08
N LEU A 363 -7.76 -11.53 7.93
CA LEU A 363 -6.48 -10.80 7.95
C LEU A 363 -5.56 -11.20 9.10
N HIS A 364 -6.09 -11.76 10.19
CA HIS A 364 -5.25 -12.11 11.33
C HIS A 364 -4.36 -13.32 11.02
N PRO A 365 -3.02 -13.23 11.15
CA PRO A 365 -2.11 -14.32 10.76
C PRO A 365 -2.37 -15.62 11.51
N ALA A 366 -2.78 -15.56 12.79
CA ALA A 366 -3.13 -16.75 13.57
C ALA A 366 -4.38 -17.50 13.06
N LEU A 367 -5.23 -16.85 12.27
CA LEU A 367 -6.52 -17.38 11.84
C LEU A 367 -6.49 -17.86 10.38
N SER A 368 -5.73 -17.17 9.52
CA SER A 368 -5.75 -17.40 8.06
C SER A 368 -4.38 -17.29 7.37
N LEU A 369 -3.28 -17.24 8.15
CA LEU A 369 -1.90 -17.12 7.65
C LEU A 369 -1.71 -15.94 6.70
N SER A 370 -2.48 -14.87 6.88
CA SER A 370 -2.52 -13.75 5.93
C SER A 370 -1.27 -12.89 5.94
N VAL A 371 -0.86 -12.47 4.75
CA VAL A 371 0.35 -11.65 4.53
C VAL A 371 -0.02 -10.20 4.20
N HIS A 372 0.87 -9.25 4.45
CA HIS A 372 0.57 -7.82 4.31
C HIS A 372 -0.01 -7.42 2.94
N ASP A 373 0.48 -8.04 1.87
CA ASP A 373 0.05 -7.76 0.50
C ASP A 373 -1.46 -8.02 0.28
N GLU A 374 -2.03 -8.94 1.05
CA GLU A 374 -3.46 -9.31 1.04
C GLU A 374 -4.34 -8.31 1.77
N TYR A 375 -3.77 -7.53 2.69
CA TYR A 375 -4.50 -6.53 3.47
C TYR A 375 -4.99 -5.43 2.52
N ASN A 376 -4.18 -5.08 1.52
CA ASN A 376 -4.57 -4.10 0.51
C ASN A 376 -5.77 -4.56 -0.33
N CYS A 377 -5.88 -5.86 -0.65
CA CYS A 377 -7.01 -6.39 -1.42
C CYS A 377 -8.34 -6.18 -0.68
N LEU A 378 -8.34 -6.30 0.65
CA LEU A 378 -9.55 -6.12 1.46
C LEU A 378 -9.74 -4.67 1.92
N LEU A 379 -8.75 -4.11 2.61
CA LEU A 379 -8.87 -2.81 3.27
C LEU A 379 -8.83 -1.62 2.31
N ILE A 380 -8.20 -1.79 1.14
CA ILE A 380 -8.15 -0.74 0.11
C ILE A 380 -9.15 -1.07 -1.00
N ASP A 381 -8.96 -2.18 -1.71
CA ASP A 381 -9.71 -2.44 -2.94
C ASP A 381 -11.18 -2.80 -2.65
N PHE A 382 -11.44 -3.81 -1.80
CA PHE A 382 -12.80 -4.23 -1.46
C PHE A 382 -13.59 -3.13 -0.74
N LEU A 383 -13.02 -2.52 0.32
CA LEU A 383 -13.70 -1.44 1.04
C LEU A 383 -13.96 -0.20 0.16
N ALA A 384 -13.05 0.16 -0.75
CA ALA A 384 -13.31 1.25 -1.67
C ALA A 384 -14.47 0.94 -2.62
N LYS A 385 -14.57 -0.30 -3.11
CA LYS A 385 -15.69 -0.73 -3.96
C LYS A 385 -17.00 -0.82 -3.19
N LEU A 386 -16.98 -1.29 -1.95
CA LEU A 386 -18.14 -1.27 -1.06
C LEU A 386 -18.62 0.17 -0.82
N PHE A 387 -17.70 1.09 -0.51
CA PHE A 387 -18.00 2.51 -0.33
C PHE A 387 -18.60 3.15 -1.59
N GLN A 388 -18.07 2.82 -2.78
CA GLN A 388 -18.53 3.34 -4.07
C GLN A 388 -19.86 2.73 -4.54
N SER A 389 -20.23 1.56 -4.03
CA SER A 389 -21.44 0.86 -4.47
C SER A 389 -22.72 1.53 -4.01
N PHE A 390 -22.62 2.32 -2.93
CA PHE A 390 -23.71 3.04 -2.29
C PHE A 390 -23.31 4.49 -1.98
N ASN A 391 -24.18 5.24 -1.28
CA ASN A 391 -23.83 6.57 -0.77
C ASN A 391 -22.96 6.47 0.50
N GLY A 392 -21.74 5.92 0.37
CA GLY A 392 -20.83 5.72 1.51
C GLY A 392 -20.45 7.02 2.22
N ALA A 393 -20.39 8.15 1.50
CA ALA A 393 -20.08 9.44 2.10
C ALA A 393 -21.16 9.88 3.10
N GLN A 394 -22.43 9.60 2.80
CA GLN A 394 -23.53 9.89 3.70
C GLN A 394 -23.48 9.01 4.96
N VAL A 395 -23.16 7.72 4.82
CA VAL A 395 -22.99 6.82 5.98
C VAL A 395 -21.94 7.34 6.96
N VAL A 396 -20.84 7.91 6.46
CA VAL A 396 -19.80 8.50 7.31
C VAL A 396 -20.25 9.83 7.93
N ARG A 397 -20.93 10.70 7.18
CA ARG A 397 -21.31 12.04 7.66
C ARG A 397 -22.49 12.03 8.63
N ASP A 398 -23.46 11.14 8.41
CA ASP A 398 -24.70 11.09 9.18
C ASP A 398 -24.55 10.26 10.48
N TYR A 399 -23.43 9.59 10.67
CA TYR A 399 -23.17 8.79 11.87
C TYR A 399 -23.03 9.66 13.13
N SER A 400 -23.69 9.24 14.20
CA SER A 400 -23.65 9.92 15.50
C SER A 400 -22.39 9.53 16.29
N TYR A 401 -21.29 10.22 16.05
CA TYR A 401 -20.03 9.99 16.77
C TYR A 401 -20.16 10.35 18.26
N PRO A 402 -19.47 9.62 19.17
CA PRO A 402 -19.53 9.89 20.61
C PRO A 402 -19.07 11.30 21.00
N ILE A 403 -18.15 11.88 20.24
CA ILE A 403 -17.63 13.23 20.45
C ILE A 403 -18.20 14.13 19.36
N ARG A 404 -18.98 15.15 19.77
CA ARG A 404 -19.72 16.05 18.87
C ARG A 404 -18.82 16.76 17.86
N GLU A 405 -17.61 17.10 18.27
CA GLU A 405 -16.60 17.74 17.42
C GLU A 405 -16.23 16.85 16.23
N MET A 406 -16.20 15.51 16.37
CA MET A 406 -15.94 14.60 15.25
C MET A 406 -16.98 14.73 14.14
N CYS A 407 -18.26 14.96 14.48
CA CYS A 407 -19.31 15.20 13.48
C CYS A 407 -19.03 16.45 12.64
N GLN A 408 -18.45 17.49 13.25
CA GLN A 408 -18.09 18.72 12.54
C GLN A 408 -16.93 18.49 11.55
N PHE A 409 -15.92 17.70 11.95
CA PHE A 409 -14.79 17.38 11.07
C PHE A 409 -15.15 16.40 9.96
N THR A 410 -16.01 15.42 10.23
CA THR A 410 -16.50 14.49 9.21
C THR A 410 -17.37 15.19 8.17
N ALA A 411 -18.17 16.18 8.58
CA ALA A 411 -18.92 17.04 7.65
C ALA A 411 -18.02 17.85 6.69
N ARG A 412 -16.78 18.15 7.08
CA ARG A 412 -15.79 18.86 6.23
C ARG A 412 -15.10 17.96 5.20
N LEU A 413 -15.25 16.64 5.32
CA LEU A 413 -14.61 15.70 4.39
C LEU A 413 -15.28 15.75 3.01
N THR A 414 -14.46 15.81 1.96
CA THR A 414 -14.90 15.49 0.59
C THR A 414 -15.25 14.01 0.48
N ASP A 415 -15.87 13.58 -0.62
CA ASP A 415 -16.20 12.15 -0.80
C ASP A 415 -14.95 11.27 -0.84
N THR A 416 -13.85 11.78 -1.40
CA THR A 416 -12.53 11.13 -1.32
C THR A 416 -12.05 11.03 0.14
N GLY A 417 -12.19 12.11 0.91
CA GLY A 417 -11.87 12.13 2.34
C GLY A 417 -12.71 11.16 3.16
N CYS A 418 -14.02 11.09 2.91
CA CYS A 418 -14.94 10.13 3.51
C CYS A 418 -14.54 8.68 3.17
N LYS A 419 -14.16 8.40 1.92
CA LYS A 419 -13.70 7.07 1.50
C LYS A 419 -12.46 6.64 2.28
N LEU A 420 -11.46 7.53 2.40
CA LEU A 420 -10.25 7.24 3.16
C LEU A 420 -10.56 7.05 4.65
N PHE A 421 -11.41 7.92 5.22
CA PHE A 421 -11.80 7.82 6.62
C PHE A 421 -12.62 6.56 6.91
N PHE A 422 -13.44 6.10 5.97
CA PHE A 422 -14.17 4.83 6.07
C PHE A 422 -13.21 3.64 6.24
N THR A 423 -12.13 3.57 5.46
CA THR A 423 -11.07 2.57 5.67
C THR A 423 -10.38 2.75 7.01
N VAL A 424 -10.04 3.99 7.41
CA VAL A 424 -9.43 4.27 8.73
C VAL A 424 -10.31 3.69 9.84
N LEU A 425 -11.62 3.95 9.83
CA LEU A 425 -12.54 3.46 10.85
C LEU A 425 -12.57 1.94 10.95
N TYR A 426 -12.57 1.20 9.82
CA TYR A 426 -12.45 -0.26 9.86
C TYR A 426 -11.13 -0.72 10.47
N VAL A 427 -10.01 -0.11 10.08
CA VAL A 427 -8.70 -0.43 10.68
C VAL A 427 -8.70 -0.19 12.19
N MET A 428 -9.34 0.88 12.66
CA MET A 428 -9.48 1.15 14.10
C MET A 428 -10.35 0.12 14.81
N LYS A 429 -11.45 -0.31 14.20
CA LYS A 429 -12.30 -1.40 14.73
C LYS A 429 -11.49 -2.70 14.84
N LEU A 430 -10.62 -3.00 13.87
CA LEU A 430 -9.73 -4.16 13.91
C LEU A 430 -8.73 -4.10 15.07
N PHE A 431 -8.12 -2.93 15.35
CA PHE A 431 -7.28 -2.76 16.56
C PHE A 431 -8.09 -3.01 17.85
N SER A 432 -9.34 -2.55 17.91
CA SER A 432 -10.16 -2.72 19.12
C SER A 432 -10.56 -4.17 19.39
N ARG A 433 -10.79 -4.97 18.35
CA ARG A 433 -11.19 -6.39 18.46
C ARG A 433 -10.05 -7.33 18.83
N GLN A 434 -8.81 -6.95 18.54
CA GLN A 434 -7.61 -7.66 19.03
C GLN A 434 -7.63 -7.80 20.55
N LYS A 435 -8.06 -6.75 21.26
CA LYS A 435 -8.16 -6.74 22.73
C LYS A 435 -9.10 -7.83 23.26
N GLN A 436 -10.23 -8.06 22.60
CA GLN A 436 -11.24 -9.03 23.04
C GLN A 436 -10.72 -10.47 22.96
N GLN A 437 -10.05 -10.84 21.86
CA GLN A 437 -9.48 -12.18 21.72
C GLN A 437 -8.34 -12.47 22.71
N SER A 438 -7.53 -11.46 23.05
CA SER A 438 -6.48 -11.60 24.09
C SER A 438 -7.03 -11.85 25.51
N LEU A 439 -8.31 -11.56 25.74
CA LEU A 439 -8.97 -11.77 27.04
C LEU A 439 -9.68 -13.13 27.11
N ASP A 440 -10.15 -13.65 25.97
CA ASP A 440 -10.98 -14.87 25.93
C ASP A 440 -10.18 -16.18 25.75
N LYS A 441 -8.87 -16.14 25.51
CA LYS A 441 -8.06 -17.33 25.13
C LYS A 441 -6.81 -17.67 25.97
N VAL A 442 -6.66 -17.21 27.21
CA VAL A 442 -5.48 -17.57 28.03
C VAL A 442 -5.85 -18.34 29.31
N GLU A 443 -5.94 -19.67 29.19
CA GLU A 443 -5.36 -20.54 30.23
C GLU A 443 -3.91 -20.85 29.80
N PRO A 444 -2.90 -20.56 30.66
CA PRO A 444 -1.50 -20.65 30.28
C PRO A 444 -1.04 -22.11 30.31
N SER A 445 -0.95 -22.74 29.14
CA SER A 445 -0.27 -24.02 28.96
C SER A 445 0.94 -23.84 28.04
N GLY A 446 2.07 -23.43 28.62
CA GLY A 446 3.41 -23.53 28.02
C GLY A 446 4.01 -22.24 27.45
N SER A 447 5.26 -21.94 27.82
CA SER A 447 6.00 -20.71 27.50
C SER A 447 6.41 -20.54 26.02
N MET A 448 6.33 -21.60 25.20
CA MET A 448 6.68 -21.51 23.77
C MET A 448 5.52 -21.06 22.86
N VAL A 449 4.27 -21.17 23.31
CA VAL A 449 3.10 -20.76 22.51
C VAL A 449 2.91 -19.23 22.58
N GLU A 450 3.26 -18.62 23.71
CA GLU A 450 3.11 -17.16 23.93
C GLU A 450 4.01 -16.32 23.01
N SER A 451 5.25 -16.75 22.75
CA SER A 451 6.20 -15.99 21.91
C SER A 451 5.78 -15.96 20.44
N ASN A 452 5.26 -17.06 19.90
CA ASN A 452 4.75 -17.13 18.54
C ASN A 452 3.47 -16.29 18.37
N TYR A 453 2.60 -16.28 19.38
CA TYR A 453 1.38 -15.46 19.35
C TYR A 453 1.71 -13.96 19.36
N GLN A 454 2.64 -13.52 20.22
CA GLN A 454 3.07 -12.11 20.27
C GLN A 454 3.68 -11.65 18.94
N GLY A 455 4.50 -12.48 18.28
CA GLY A 455 5.05 -12.15 16.96
C GLY A 455 3.98 -11.99 15.86
N GLN A 456 2.92 -12.79 15.90
CA GLN A 456 1.79 -12.69 14.95
C GLN A 456 0.95 -11.43 15.18
N GLU A 457 0.77 -11.04 16.44
CA GLU A 457 0.05 -9.81 16.81
C GLU A 457 0.79 -8.55 16.33
N VAL A 458 2.12 -8.51 16.53
CA VAL A 458 2.96 -7.41 16.04
C VAL A 458 2.95 -7.37 14.50
N TYR A 459 3.00 -8.52 13.83
CA TYR A 459 2.85 -8.59 12.37
C TYR A 459 1.48 -8.05 11.91
N TYR A 460 0.39 -8.46 12.57
CA TYR A 460 -0.95 -7.98 12.27
C TYR A 460 -1.07 -6.45 12.38
N VAL A 461 -0.59 -5.88 13.49
CA VAL A 461 -0.58 -4.42 13.69
C VAL A 461 0.29 -3.73 12.64
N SER A 462 1.47 -4.28 12.34
CA SER A 462 2.36 -3.75 11.30
C SER A 462 1.66 -3.68 9.94
N GLY A 463 0.92 -4.73 9.57
CA GLY A 463 0.13 -4.77 8.34
C GLY A 463 -0.94 -3.69 8.26
N LEU A 464 -1.71 -3.53 9.34
CA LEU A 464 -2.73 -2.49 9.44
C LEU A 464 -2.12 -1.08 9.32
N ILE A 465 -0.98 -0.84 9.97
CA ILE A 465 -0.26 0.44 9.90
C ILE A 465 0.31 0.69 8.50
N LYS A 466 0.87 -0.33 7.83
CA LYS A 466 1.32 -0.21 6.44
C LYS A 466 0.18 0.16 5.50
N VAL A 467 -1.01 -0.42 5.68
CA VAL A 467 -2.20 -0.02 4.93
C VAL A 467 -2.49 1.45 5.15
N LEU A 468 -2.58 1.92 6.41
CA LEU A 468 -2.82 3.33 6.71
C LEU A 468 -1.76 4.24 6.08
N GLN A 469 -0.48 3.90 6.18
CA GLN A 469 0.63 4.63 5.57
C GLN A 469 0.49 4.74 4.04
N SER A 470 -0.06 3.70 3.39
CA SER A 470 -0.27 3.69 1.93
C SER A 470 -1.51 4.45 1.46
N LEU A 471 -2.50 4.67 2.34
CA LEU A 471 -3.75 5.37 1.97
C LEU A 471 -3.53 6.82 1.60
N TYR A 472 -2.59 7.49 2.28
CA TYR A 472 -2.46 8.94 2.22
C TYR A 472 -1.03 9.40 2.59
N PRO A 473 -0.45 10.42 1.92
CA PRO A 473 0.86 10.97 2.29
C PRO A 473 0.74 11.86 3.53
N TRP A 474 0.70 11.23 4.71
CA TRP A 474 0.44 11.87 6.00
C TRP A 474 1.39 13.01 6.37
N SER A 475 2.65 12.95 5.93
CA SER A 475 3.65 14.00 6.17
C SER A 475 3.46 15.26 5.32
N ASN A 476 2.66 15.20 4.25
CA ASN A 476 2.33 16.37 3.43
C ASN A 476 0.86 16.38 2.99
N PRO A 477 -0.07 16.71 3.91
CA PRO A 477 -1.50 16.62 3.65
C PRO A 477 -2.03 17.67 2.66
N ARG A 478 -1.21 18.61 2.17
CA ARG A 478 -1.66 19.63 1.21
C ARG A 478 -1.29 19.36 -0.23
N ARG A 479 -0.36 18.43 -0.49
CA ARG A 479 0.13 18.14 -1.83
C ARG A 479 0.30 16.64 -2.03
N PRO A 480 -0.80 15.86 -2.02
CA PRO A 480 -0.69 14.45 -2.34
C PRO A 480 -0.11 14.26 -3.75
N GLY A 481 1.09 13.66 -3.84
CA GLY A 481 1.71 13.25 -5.10
C GLY A 481 2.33 14.34 -6.00
N CYS A 482 2.44 15.60 -5.55
CA CYS A 482 3.05 16.67 -6.36
C CYS A 482 4.49 16.98 -5.90
N ALA A 483 5.43 17.02 -6.86
CA ALA A 483 6.78 17.57 -6.64
C ALA A 483 6.70 19.01 -6.10
N PRO A 484 7.68 19.46 -5.28
CA PRO A 484 7.68 20.80 -4.72
C PRO A 484 7.70 21.83 -5.87
N LYS A 485 6.56 22.46 -6.14
CA LYS A 485 6.49 23.60 -7.06
C LYS A 485 7.33 24.74 -6.50
N GLN A 486 7.84 25.59 -7.40
CA GLN A 486 8.56 26.81 -7.07
C GLN A 486 7.91 27.60 -5.92
N PRO A 487 8.71 28.19 -5.02
CA PRO A 487 8.21 28.93 -3.86
C PRO A 487 7.20 29.99 -4.29
N VAL A 488 6.09 30.09 -3.55
CA VAL A 488 5.03 31.05 -3.84
C VAL A 488 5.56 32.47 -3.60
N SER A 489 5.72 33.26 -4.67
CA SER A 489 6.14 34.66 -4.56
C SER A 489 5.10 35.53 -3.83
N LEU A 490 5.53 36.62 -3.18
CA LEU A 490 4.64 37.63 -2.58
C LEU A 490 3.55 38.11 -3.58
N LYS A 491 3.87 38.16 -4.87
CA LYS A 491 2.93 38.53 -5.94
C LYS A 491 1.78 37.52 -6.05
N ARG A 492 2.05 36.21 -6.00
CA ARG A 492 1.03 35.15 -6.03
C ARG A 492 0.13 35.17 -4.78
N ILE A 493 0.70 35.46 -3.61
CA ILE A 493 -0.08 35.60 -2.37
C ILE A 493 -1.07 36.77 -2.48
N ARG A 494 -0.64 37.90 -3.06
CA ARG A 494 -1.52 39.06 -3.32
C ARG A 494 -2.58 38.76 -4.37
N GLU A 495 -2.21 38.13 -5.49
CA GLU A 495 -3.16 37.72 -6.54
C GLU A 495 -4.25 36.77 -6.02
N ALA A 496 -3.91 35.88 -5.07
CA ALA A 496 -4.88 34.97 -4.45
C ALA A 496 -5.93 35.70 -3.58
N LEU A 497 -5.59 36.86 -3.01
CA LEU A 497 -6.48 37.69 -2.18
C LEU A 497 -7.35 38.67 -2.96
N MET A 498 -6.92 39.02 -4.18
CA MET A 498 -7.64 39.93 -5.09
C MET A 498 -8.76 39.22 -5.86
N ARG A 499 -8.80 37.88 -5.84
CA ARG A 499 -9.98 37.12 -6.28
C ARG A 499 -10.93 37.05 -5.09
N ASP A 500 -12.19 37.46 -5.27
CA ASP A 500 -13.25 37.42 -4.23
C ASP A 500 -13.69 35.99 -3.82
N ASN A 501 -12.80 35.00 -3.91
CA ASN A 501 -13.07 33.58 -3.67
C ASN A 501 -12.31 33.03 -2.43
N VAL A 502 -11.97 33.86 -1.46
CA VAL A 502 -11.35 33.38 -0.21
C VAL A 502 -12.42 32.69 0.63
N MET A 503 -12.34 31.36 0.79
CA MET A 503 -13.28 30.59 1.60
C MET A 503 -13.34 31.10 3.05
N GLU A 504 -14.52 31.04 3.67
CA GLU A 504 -14.72 31.50 5.06
C GLU A 504 -13.75 30.84 6.05
N GLU A 505 -13.36 29.58 5.86
CA GLU A 505 -12.42 28.88 6.75
C GLU A 505 -10.97 29.41 6.69
N ASN A 506 -10.68 30.32 5.75
CA ASN A 506 -9.43 31.07 5.71
C ASN A 506 -9.51 32.42 6.43
N ILE A 507 -10.71 32.90 6.78
CA ILE A 507 -10.90 34.19 7.43
C ILE A 507 -10.92 33.98 8.95
N VAL A 508 -10.12 34.76 9.67
CA VAL A 508 -10.22 34.80 11.13
C VAL A 508 -11.43 35.65 11.49
N LYS A 509 -12.50 35.03 12.00
CA LYS A 509 -13.65 35.76 12.54
C LYS A 509 -13.19 36.50 13.79
N ALA A 510 -12.88 37.78 13.65
CA ALA A 510 -12.59 38.63 14.79
C ALA A 510 -13.87 38.80 15.61
N ASN A 511 -13.86 38.32 16.85
CA ASN A 511 -14.73 38.87 17.89
C ASN A 511 -14.29 40.34 18.07
N CYS A 512 -14.94 41.26 17.34
CA CYS A 512 -14.88 42.68 17.62
C CYS A 512 -15.62 42.94 18.94
N GLN A 513 -15.00 42.60 20.06
CA GLN A 513 -15.26 43.27 21.34
C GLN A 513 -14.04 44.12 21.64
N GLU A 514 -14.17 45.41 21.34
CA GLU A 514 -13.33 46.45 21.92
C GLU A 514 -13.55 46.46 23.43
N ASN A 515 -12.73 45.71 24.18
CA ASN A 515 -12.52 46.00 25.59
C ASN A 515 -11.32 46.92 25.72
N VAL A 516 -11.56 48.21 25.48
CA VAL A 516 -10.80 49.29 26.14
C VAL A 516 -11.72 49.87 27.20
N SER A 517 -11.72 49.25 28.37
CA SER A 517 -12.15 49.90 29.60
C SER A 517 -10.99 49.80 30.60
N SER A 518 -10.00 50.68 30.42
CA SER A 518 -9.13 51.11 31.50
C SER A 518 -9.99 51.81 32.55
N GLY A 519 -9.83 51.41 33.81
CA GLY A 519 -10.65 51.89 34.92
C GLY A 519 -10.36 53.32 35.38
N ALA A 520 -11.32 53.78 36.19
CA ALA A 520 -11.28 54.78 37.26
C ALA A 520 -11.33 56.29 36.92
N THR A 521 -12.33 56.90 37.59
CA THR A 521 -12.45 58.27 38.15
C THR A 521 -12.78 59.46 37.23
N GLU A 522 -13.99 59.98 37.47
CA GLU A 522 -14.40 61.40 37.60
C GLU A 522 -13.69 62.46 36.75
N ASP A 523 -14.39 63.11 35.80
CA ASP A 523 -15.07 64.39 36.09
C ASP A 523 -15.84 64.92 34.87
N GLN A 524 -16.81 65.78 35.15
CA GLN A 524 -17.71 66.43 34.21
C GLN A 524 -16.99 67.37 33.23
N ASN A 525 -17.21 67.22 31.93
CA ASN A 525 -17.56 68.32 31.01
C ASN A 525 -17.87 67.80 29.60
N GLN A 526 -19.10 68.07 29.15
CA GLN A 526 -19.54 67.83 27.78
C GLN A 526 -18.94 68.89 26.85
N ALA A 527 -18.21 68.44 25.83
CA ALA A 527 -17.87 69.20 24.62
C ALA A 527 -18.27 68.36 23.39
N PRO A 528 -18.59 68.98 22.25
CA PRO A 528 -19.41 68.35 21.21
C PRO A 528 -18.63 67.28 20.46
N MET A 529 -19.34 66.20 20.14
CA MET A 529 -18.89 65.07 19.34
C MET A 529 -18.32 65.53 18.00
N THR A 530 -17.00 65.46 17.86
CA THR A 530 -16.32 65.37 16.58
C THR A 530 -16.37 63.93 16.09
N ASP A 531 -16.92 63.76 14.89
CA ASP A 531 -16.78 62.65 13.94
C ASP A 531 -16.39 61.29 14.52
N ASN A 532 -17.37 60.38 14.50
CA ASN A 532 -17.13 58.94 14.53
C ASN A 532 -16.14 58.56 13.41
N GLU A 533 -14.85 58.52 13.72
CA GLU A 533 -13.85 57.82 12.92
C GLU A 533 -14.24 56.34 12.91
N ILE A 534 -14.96 55.94 11.85
CA ILE A 534 -15.19 54.53 11.52
C ILE A 534 -13.80 53.93 11.33
N SER A 535 -13.31 53.24 12.36
CA SER A 535 -12.03 52.54 12.29
C SER A 535 -12.11 51.55 11.13
N PRO A 536 -11.12 51.53 10.22
CA PRO A 536 -11.17 50.66 9.06
C PRO A 536 -11.24 49.20 9.52
N LYS A 537 -12.26 48.46 9.06
CA LYS A 537 -12.42 47.04 9.37
C LYS A 537 -11.23 46.26 8.81
N ILE A 538 -10.34 45.81 9.70
CA ILE A 538 -9.20 44.96 9.36
C ILE A 538 -9.66 43.50 9.39
N MET A 539 -9.42 42.78 8.30
CA MET A 539 -9.72 41.36 8.15
C MET A 539 -8.41 40.55 8.12
N ASP A 540 -8.34 39.54 8.98
CA ASP A 540 -7.21 38.62 9.04
C ASP A 540 -7.50 37.38 8.18
N VAL A 541 -6.55 37.00 7.34
CA VAL A 541 -6.64 35.81 6.49
C VAL A 541 -5.47 34.88 6.79
N HIS A 542 -5.77 33.60 7.02
CA HIS A 542 -4.77 32.58 7.30
C HIS A 542 -3.97 32.20 6.05
N TYR A 543 -2.64 32.17 6.18
CA TYR A 543 -1.72 31.53 5.24
C TYR A 543 -1.16 30.24 5.83
N PRO A 544 -1.03 29.17 5.03
CA PRO A 544 -1.46 29.10 3.64
C PRO A 544 -2.95 28.92 3.50
N PHE A 545 -3.45 29.40 2.35
CA PHE A 545 -4.85 29.32 1.98
C PHE A 545 -5.22 27.86 1.73
N LEU A 546 -6.28 27.40 2.37
CA LEU A 546 -6.82 26.06 2.18
C LEU A 546 -8.03 26.15 1.27
N ASP A 547 -8.04 25.34 0.21
CA ASP A 547 -9.24 25.06 -0.55
C ASP A 547 -10.05 23.93 0.13
N LYS A 548 -11.21 23.59 -0.45
CA LYS A 548 -12.09 22.54 0.06
C LYS A 548 -11.38 21.19 0.22
N GLU A 549 -10.48 20.85 -0.69
CA GLU A 549 -9.73 19.59 -0.65
C GLU A 549 -8.69 19.61 0.48
N ALA A 550 -7.94 20.70 0.63
CA ALA A 550 -6.97 20.87 1.71
C ALA A 550 -7.63 20.92 3.10
N ILE A 551 -8.83 21.51 3.22
CA ILE A 551 -9.63 21.49 4.45
C ILE A 551 -10.05 20.05 4.78
N SER A 552 -10.55 19.32 3.78
CA SER A 552 -10.91 17.91 3.91
C SER A 552 -9.71 17.06 4.34
N ASN A 553 -8.57 17.22 3.68
CA ASN A 553 -7.35 16.47 3.97
C ASN A 553 -6.82 16.76 5.38
N ARG A 554 -6.88 18.01 5.80
CA ARG A 554 -6.52 18.41 7.16
C ARG A 554 -7.47 17.79 8.19
N SER A 555 -8.78 17.81 7.92
CA SER A 555 -9.79 17.19 8.79
C SER A 555 -9.58 15.68 8.89
N LEU A 556 -9.26 15.01 7.78
CA LEU A 556 -8.89 13.60 7.73
C LEU A 556 -7.65 13.30 8.60
N SER A 557 -6.60 14.12 8.49
CA SER A 557 -5.40 13.99 9.34
C SER A 557 -5.70 14.12 10.82
N VAL A 558 -6.51 15.12 11.21
CA VAL A 558 -6.91 15.32 12.62
C VAL A 558 -7.74 14.13 13.13
N LEU A 559 -8.76 13.72 12.37
CA LEU A 559 -9.60 12.57 12.73
C LEU A 559 -8.76 11.28 12.86
N THR A 560 -7.87 11.03 11.90
CA THR A 560 -7.00 9.84 11.92
C THR A 560 -6.05 9.87 13.11
N LEU A 561 -5.45 11.03 13.44
CA LEU A 561 -4.61 11.18 14.62
C LEU A 561 -5.37 10.85 15.91
N CYS A 562 -6.58 11.38 16.07
CA CYS A 562 -7.43 11.09 17.23
C CYS A 562 -7.71 9.59 17.36
N MET A 563 -8.07 8.94 16.26
CA MET A 563 -8.34 7.52 16.25
C MET A 563 -7.10 6.67 16.55
N LEU A 564 -5.92 7.06 16.03
CA LEU A 564 -4.65 6.40 16.33
C LEU A 564 -4.27 6.54 17.81
N CYS A 565 -4.47 7.72 18.41
CA CYS A 565 -4.25 7.90 19.85
C CYS A 565 -5.17 6.98 20.67
N TYR A 566 -6.44 6.87 20.27
CA TYR A 566 -7.37 5.96 20.90
C TYR A 566 -6.96 4.48 20.75
N ALA A 567 -6.51 4.07 19.56
CA ALA A 567 -6.02 2.71 19.31
C ALA A 567 -4.75 2.42 20.14
N SER A 568 -3.78 3.33 20.19
CA SER A 568 -2.57 3.19 21.00
C SER A 568 -2.89 2.97 22.49
N TYR A 569 -3.86 3.72 23.03
CA TYR A 569 -4.33 3.53 24.40
C TYR A 569 -4.87 2.10 24.64
N GLN A 570 -5.55 1.51 23.65
CA GLN A 570 -6.12 0.17 23.77
C GLN A 570 -5.08 -0.95 23.69
N LEU A 571 -3.96 -0.75 22.98
CA LEU A 571 -2.92 -1.75 22.82
C LEU A 571 -2.11 -1.97 24.11
N LYS A 572 -1.80 -3.24 24.38
CA LYS A 572 -0.98 -3.66 25.53
C LYS A 572 0.51 -3.72 25.21
N ASP A 573 0.83 -4.22 24.02
CA ASP A 573 2.21 -4.40 23.55
C ASP A 573 2.89 -3.06 23.23
N ALA A 574 4.17 -2.93 23.57
CA ALA A 574 4.93 -1.70 23.40
C ALA A 574 5.35 -1.48 21.94
N GLU A 575 5.79 -2.52 21.25
CA GLU A 575 6.23 -2.44 19.85
C GLU A 575 5.09 -1.97 18.94
N SER A 576 3.89 -2.51 19.16
CA SER A 576 2.67 -2.16 18.45
C SER A 576 2.28 -0.69 18.69
N ARG A 577 2.45 -0.18 19.93
CA ARG A 577 2.24 1.24 20.25
C ARG A 577 3.28 2.13 19.57
N ASP A 578 4.53 1.72 19.52
CA ASP A 578 5.60 2.46 18.83
C ASP A 578 5.32 2.58 17.33
N MET A 579 4.78 1.54 16.69
CA MET A 579 4.36 1.62 15.28
C MET A 579 3.25 2.67 15.06
N ILE A 580 2.24 2.72 15.95
CA ILE A 580 1.19 3.75 15.91
C ILE A 580 1.77 5.14 16.16
N ARG A 581 2.71 5.25 17.11
CA ARG A 581 3.38 6.50 17.45
C ARG A 581 4.13 7.08 16.26
N VAL A 582 4.86 6.25 15.50
CA VAL A 582 5.58 6.69 14.30
C VAL A 582 4.62 7.30 13.28
N LEU A 583 3.49 6.64 12.99
CA LEU A 583 2.48 7.18 12.08
C LEU A 583 1.82 8.47 12.63
N SER A 584 1.54 8.51 13.93
CA SER A 584 0.99 9.69 14.60
C SER A 584 1.92 10.89 14.48
N LEU A 585 3.23 10.69 14.64
CA LEU A 585 4.25 11.73 14.47
C LEU A 585 4.36 12.20 13.02
N GLN A 586 4.23 11.31 12.03
CA GLN A 586 4.18 11.69 10.62
C GLN A 586 2.97 12.59 10.31
N ILE A 587 1.80 12.27 10.90
CA ILE A 587 0.60 13.12 10.77
C ILE A 587 0.82 14.49 11.42
N VAL A 588 1.40 14.51 12.63
CA VAL A 588 1.72 15.75 13.36
C VAL A 588 2.69 16.63 12.56
N GLU A 589 3.71 16.05 11.95
CA GLU A 589 4.64 16.76 11.07
C GLU A 589 3.90 17.41 9.89
N GLY A 590 3.01 16.66 9.24
CA GLY A 590 2.17 17.17 8.16
C GLY A 590 1.22 18.29 8.59
N LEU A 591 0.62 18.20 9.79
CA LEU A 591 -0.27 19.23 10.34
C LEU A 591 0.46 20.53 10.70
N ARG A 592 1.73 20.42 11.12
CA ARG A 592 2.59 21.57 11.46
C ARG A 592 2.98 22.38 10.23
N ASP A 593 3.11 21.72 9.07
CA ASP A 593 3.36 22.37 7.78
C ASP A 593 4.63 23.25 7.79
N ASN A 594 5.78 22.62 8.04
CA ASN A 594 7.07 23.32 8.10
C ASN A 594 7.40 24.09 6.81
N GLU A 595 7.05 23.52 5.65
CA GLU A 595 7.29 24.17 4.36
C GLU A 595 6.50 25.48 4.24
N GLY A 596 5.20 25.47 4.53
CA GLY A 596 4.36 26.67 4.50
C GLY A 596 4.80 27.72 5.51
N GLN A 597 5.26 27.31 6.70
CA GLN A 597 5.83 28.23 7.69
C GLN A 597 7.11 28.90 7.17
N GLN A 598 8.02 28.14 6.58
CA GLN A 598 9.26 28.67 6.01
C GLN A 598 9.00 29.59 4.81
N GLU A 599 8.01 29.27 3.98
CA GLU A 599 7.57 30.14 2.88
C GLU A 599 7.01 31.47 3.41
N PHE A 600 6.18 31.42 4.45
CA PHE A 600 5.60 32.61 5.07
C PHE A 600 6.67 33.51 5.70
N GLN A 601 7.63 32.93 6.42
CA GLN A 601 8.76 33.68 7.00
C GLN A 601 9.63 34.33 5.92
N ARG A 602 9.90 33.63 4.81
CA ARG A 602 10.58 34.20 3.64
C ARG A 602 9.78 35.34 3.02
N ALA A 603 8.45 35.22 2.95
CA ALA A 603 7.60 36.28 2.41
C ALA A 603 7.58 37.51 3.33
N ILE A 604 7.58 37.34 4.66
CA ILE A 604 7.72 38.44 5.62
C ILE A 604 9.05 39.16 5.45
N SER A 605 10.16 38.43 5.37
CA SER A 605 11.50 39.06 5.27
C SER A 605 11.70 39.89 3.99
N LEU A 606 10.92 39.59 2.95
CA LEU A 606 10.90 40.34 1.69
C LEU A 606 9.98 41.59 1.72
N GLN A 607 9.21 41.84 2.79
CA GLN A 607 8.37 43.02 2.89
C GLN A 607 9.18 44.28 3.21
N THR A 608 9.05 45.31 2.35
CA THR A 608 9.69 46.60 2.60
C THR A 608 8.95 47.42 3.65
N LYS A 609 9.69 48.19 4.46
CA LYS A 609 9.10 49.14 5.45
C LYS A 609 8.14 50.14 4.79
N SER A 610 8.40 50.54 3.54
CA SER A 610 7.52 51.42 2.77
C SER A 610 6.14 50.82 2.52
N THR A 611 6.07 49.51 2.20
CA THR A 611 4.80 48.79 2.00
C THR A 611 3.94 48.81 3.26
N VAL A 612 4.54 48.54 4.43
CA VAL A 612 3.84 48.56 5.72
C VAL A 612 3.34 49.96 6.06
N ASN A 613 4.17 50.97 5.85
CA ASN A 613 3.79 52.37 6.08
C ASN A 613 2.67 52.83 5.14
N HIS A 614 2.69 52.39 3.89
CA HIS A 614 1.65 52.70 2.92
C HIS A 614 0.32 52.03 3.31
N TRP A 615 0.35 50.75 3.69
CA TRP A 615 -0.81 50.02 4.20
C TRP A 615 -1.45 50.69 5.42
N ARG A 616 -0.63 51.21 6.35
CA ARG A 616 -1.14 51.96 7.53
C ARG A 616 -1.94 53.21 7.14
N LYS A 617 -1.56 53.88 6.04
CA LYS A 617 -2.20 55.13 5.56
C LYS A 617 -3.51 54.95 4.82
N ILE A 618 -3.81 53.75 4.31
CA ILE A 618 -5.09 53.45 3.65
C ILE A 618 -6.24 53.64 4.66
N LYS A 619 -7.37 54.24 4.27
CA LYS A 619 -8.54 54.44 5.16
C LYS A 619 -9.68 53.44 4.92
N GLU A 620 -9.58 52.64 3.87
CA GLU A 620 -10.58 51.63 3.49
C GLU A 620 -10.42 50.31 4.28
N ALA A 621 -11.35 49.38 4.09
CA ALA A 621 -11.27 48.04 4.66
C ALA A 621 -9.98 47.34 4.22
N LYS A 622 -9.24 46.77 5.17
CA LYS A 622 -7.90 46.21 4.93
C LYS A 622 -7.87 44.72 5.16
N LYS A 623 -7.09 44.01 4.36
CA LYS A 623 -6.74 42.60 4.62
C LYS A 623 -5.30 42.51 5.10
N ARG A 624 -5.05 41.74 6.16
CA ARG A 624 -3.70 41.30 6.56
C ARG A 624 -3.65 39.78 6.58
N ILE A 625 -2.48 39.24 6.24
CA ILE A 625 -2.29 37.79 6.18
C ILE A 625 -1.49 37.35 7.39
N VAL A 626 -1.98 36.35 8.11
CA VAL A 626 -1.36 35.80 9.31
C VAL A 626 -1.07 34.32 9.12
N LEU A 627 0.00 33.82 9.74
CA LEU A 627 0.32 32.40 9.69
C LEU A 627 -0.79 31.56 10.35
N ARG A 628 -1.22 30.50 9.68
CA ARG A 628 -2.17 29.51 10.21
C ARG A 628 -1.49 28.76 11.36
N PRO A 629 -2.14 28.65 12.53
CA PRO A 629 -1.59 27.85 13.61
C PRO A 629 -1.54 26.36 13.23
N PRO A 630 -0.64 25.56 13.85
CA PRO A 630 -0.58 24.11 13.60
C PRO A 630 -1.92 23.40 13.82
N LEU A 631 -2.72 23.87 14.79
CA LEU A 631 -4.11 23.49 15.03
C LEU A 631 -4.95 24.75 15.26
N SER A 632 -6.17 24.76 14.74
CA SER A 632 -7.22 25.70 15.14
C SER A 632 -7.73 25.36 16.54
N LEU A 633 -8.45 26.27 17.18
CA LEU A 633 -8.97 26.05 18.54
C LEU A 633 -9.90 24.83 18.63
N GLU A 634 -10.71 24.57 17.60
CA GLU A 634 -11.59 23.40 17.53
C GLU A 634 -10.78 22.11 17.40
N GLU A 635 -9.78 22.09 16.51
CA GLU A 635 -8.88 20.95 16.34
C GLU A 635 -8.07 20.68 17.61
N GLU A 636 -7.59 21.73 18.28
CA GLU A 636 -6.82 21.62 19.51
C GLU A 636 -7.63 20.96 20.62
N ARG A 637 -8.90 21.35 20.80
CA ARG A 637 -9.79 20.74 21.80
C ARG A 637 -9.98 19.25 21.55
N LEU A 638 -10.26 18.89 20.29
CA LEU A 638 -10.47 17.49 19.90
C LEU A 638 -9.18 16.66 20.03
N VAL A 639 -8.05 17.14 19.52
CA VAL A 639 -6.77 16.42 19.64
C VAL A 639 -6.39 16.27 21.11
N ARG A 640 -6.59 17.30 21.94
CA ARG A 640 -6.29 17.23 23.37
C ARG A 640 -7.10 16.13 24.07
N SER A 641 -8.38 15.96 23.77
CA SER A 641 -9.21 14.93 24.42
C SER A 641 -8.73 13.51 24.13
N TYR A 642 -8.11 13.28 22.97
CA TYR A 642 -7.58 11.97 22.59
C TYR A 642 -6.14 11.74 23.00
N VAL A 643 -5.27 12.75 22.87
CA VAL A 643 -3.86 12.64 23.29
C VAL A 643 -3.81 12.36 24.79
N MET A 644 -4.62 13.03 25.61
CA MET A 644 -4.67 12.77 27.06
C MET A 644 -5.02 11.31 27.44
N LEU A 645 -5.50 10.49 26.50
CA LEU A 645 -5.74 9.06 26.75
C LEU A 645 -4.47 8.20 26.69
N LEU A 646 -3.38 8.65 26.07
CA LEU A 646 -2.19 7.80 25.93
C LEU A 646 -1.59 7.51 27.30
N LYS A 647 -1.15 6.26 27.48
CA LYS A 647 -0.61 5.76 28.75
C LYS A 647 0.76 6.35 29.09
N ASP A 648 1.57 6.65 28.07
CA ASP A 648 2.92 7.19 28.27
C ASP A 648 2.88 8.73 28.32
N PRO A 649 3.23 9.36 29.47
CA PRO A 649 3.30 10.81 29.58
C PRO A 649 4.36 11.44 28.66
N GLU A 650 5.43 10.73 28.29
CA GLU A 650 6.43 11.25 27.35
C GLU A 650 5.91 11.27 25.91
N GLU A 651 5.08 10.29 25.51
CA GLU A 651 4.35 10.32 24.23
C GLU A 651 3.39 11.53 24.17
N ASN A 652 2.63 11.73 25.24
CA ASN A 652 1.73 12.89 25.39
C ASN A 652 2.49 14.19 25.22
N ARG A 653 3.60 14.32 25.94
CA ARG A 653 4.44 15.51 25.90
C ARG A 653 5.05 15.72 24.51
N GLY A 654 5.51 14.66 23.86
CA GLY A 654 6.06 14.72 22.50
C GLY A 654 5.05 15.25 21.48
N ILE A 655 3.82 14.74 21.49
CA ILE A 655 2.75 15.20 20.58
C ILE A 655 2.35 16.64 20.91
N PHE A 656 2.12 16.98 22.18
CA PHE A 656 1.76 18.34 22.58
C PHE A 656 2.85 19.36 22.25
N GLN A 657 4.12 19.02 22.45
CA GLN A 657 5.23 19.90 22.13
C GLN A 657 5.36 20.09 20.62
N ALA A 658 5.24 19.02 19.83
CA ALA A 658 5.33 19.08 18.37
C ALA A 658 4.21 19.92 17.74
N LEU A 659 3.01 19.90 18.33
CA LEU A 659 1.85 20.71 17.90
C LEU A 659 1.84 22.13 18.52
N GLY A 660 2.79 22.47 19.40
CA GLY A 660 2.90 23.78 20.03
C GLY A 660 1.84 24.06 21.10
N MET A 661 1.26 23.02 21.70
CA MET A 661 0.19 23.07 22.70
C MET A 661 0.69 23.29 24.14
N SER A 662 1.99 23.53 24.35
CA SER A 662 2.55 23.78 25.69
C SER A 662 1.97 25.05 26.34
N GLY A 663 1.64 24.96 27.63
CA GLY A 663 0.67 25.75 28.41
C GLY A 663 0.87 27.27 28.59
N ALA A 664 1.51 27.98 27.67
CA ALA A 664 1.40 29.44 27.62
C ALA A 664 -0.03 29.83 27.21
N SER A 665 -0.60 30.85 27.86
CA SER A 665 -1.96 31.31 27.61
C SER A 665 -2.14 31.65 26.12
N THR A 666 -3.24 31.19 25.51
CA THR A 666 -3.59 31.46 24.11
C THR A 666 -3.56 32.95 23.79
N ALA A 667 -3.88 33.81 24.76
CA ALA A 667 -3.83 35.27 24.66
C ALA A 667 -2.41 35.85 24.49
N GLU A 668 -1.39 35.28 25.13
CA GLU A 668 0.02 35.73 24.97
C GLU A 668 0.60 35.28 23.63
N LYS A 669 0.29 34.05 23.19
CA LYS A 669 0.69 33.56 21.86
C LYS A 669 0.04 34.36 20.73
N GLU A 670 -1.22 34.76 20.86
CA GLU A 670 -1.90 35.62 19.86
C GLU A 670 -1.34 37.05 19.81
N LYS A 671 -0.96 37.65 20.95
CA LYS A 671 -0.34 38.97 20.99
C LYS A 671 1.03 39.02 20.33
N VAL A 672 1.83 37.95 20.45
CA VAL A 672 3.13 37.83 19.78
C VAL A 672 2.98 37.57 18.28
N LYS A 673 2.06 36.68 17.86
CA LYS A 673 1.83 36.36 16.44
C LYS A 673 1.23 37.50 15.62
N LYS A 674 0.45 38.41 16.23
CA LYS A 674 -0.08 39.62 15.55
C LYS A 674 1.02 40.58 15.08
N LYS A 675 2.29 40.41 15.51
CA LYS A 675 3.44 41.21 15.04
C LYS A 675 4.07 40.67 13.75
N GLU A 676 3.79 39.44 13.33
CA GLU A 676 4.33 38.79 12.13
C GLU A 676 3.21 38.55 11.09
N ALA A 677 2.91 39.57 10.28
CA ALA A 677 1.87 39.53 9.27
C ALA A 677 2.38 40.06 7.93
N ILE A 678 1.82 39.55 6.82
CA ILE A 678 2.05 40.09 5.48
C ILE A 678 0.97 41.13 5.21
N TYR A 679 1.38 42.38 5.07
CA TYR A 679 0.49 43.51 4.74
C TYR A 679 0.24 43.59 3.24
N VAL A 680 -1.04 43.65 2.83
CA VAL A 680 -1.47 43.74 1.43
C VAL A 680 -2.06 45.13 1.19
N VAL A 681 -1.34 45.92 0.40
CA VAL A 681 -1.75 47.23 -0.11
C VAL A 681 -2.65 47.03 -1.31
#